data_AF-A0A3R9PG59-F1
#
_entry.id   AF-A0A3R9PG59-F1
#
_cell.length_a   1.000
_cell.length_b   1.000
_cell.length_c   1.000
_cell.angle_alpha   90.00
_cell.angle_beta   90.00
_cell.angle_gamma   90.00
#
_symmetry.space_group_name_H-M   'P 1'
#
loop_
_entity.id
_entity.type
_entity.pdbx_description
1 polymer ?
#
loop_
_entity_poly.entity_id
_entity_poly.type
_entity_poly.pdbx_seq_one_letter_code
_entity_poly.pdbx_strand_id
1 'polypeptide(L)'
;MSIAEFCRTGTLFLLFSTSTVAAWAQQKVMPSANRLAPGLDVGTTRRVLRVSVTDEAAFRQWLGQAYPQAVVRPEAGYARLLRVQQVPASVLAACPWVGFVQAADRPARPERQLNGADLTANKVTAVHARYPRITGQGLTVSVKESPLDINDIDFKGRLVNPDPQAQLLNSHSTIMTTLIAGGGNSSPNGKGAAWQARIAQSSYDNLLPDDGPGLAAQGVSVQNHSYGVSVENFYGQEARAYDQQTRQYPSLLHVFSAGNSGNQPGPAGTYAGLAGTGNITGEFKNSKNSLSVGATDALGQVAPLSSRGPAADGRVKPELVAFGDGGSSDAAALVSGASLLTQHAYKERYGTLPSAALVKAVLLNTADDTGRPNVDFTAGYGQLDALGAVKTMLEGRFREGTITQGDRQGISIPVPVGTHRLKITLAWTDPEAAANAATALVNDLDMTLVDRNGTQVWQPWTLSSYPHLDSLALPARRRPNHRDNVEQITLENPSAAGAYMVQISGFRVAQGPQAYSLTYEFESDLTWVHPSKARNLRAAESALLRWQWAGPATAARLEYRPIGQTAWSVVSPSLDLAQQTFRWTAPATTEVAQLRLLTGAGATESDTFFVARPLMLDVGYNCPDGTLLTWNRVPGASHYQVYVLGATQLEPFRLLSDTMLLLTPAEAAARYYAVAPVIRGRTGERGSTVNVTQAEYGCYIRSFLPRQAVMDTVQFNLILGTTYRLQTIALERRNPDGSFTSVQTLTTNLPLATRLTDPQPLPGGAGYRVRLQLSTGQTVYSQVEEVYFVPTVTDVQVYPVPVTAGEPLTVVGPPDKALRVRLFDVVGHLQRDLTTDDSIIKALDTHGLRPGTYLLRISIPGGREITRRILIL
;
A
#
# COMPACT_ATOMS: atom_id res chain seq x y z
N MET A 1 31.65 17.33 -46.28
CA MET A 1 31.31 16.03 -46.92
C MET A 1 30.05 15.50 -46.26
N SER A 2 29.01 15.21 -47.03
CA SER A 2 27.66 14.88 -46.54
C SER A 2 27.63 13.52 -45.83
N ILE A 3 26.92 13.45 -44.70
CA ILE A 3 26.67 12.26 -43.86
C ILE A 3 26.01 11.11 -44.66
N ALA A 4 25.48 11.37 -45.86
CA ALA A 4 24.85 10.37 -46.71
C ALA A 4 25.82 9.54 -47.58
N GLU A 5 27.06 10.00 -47.83
CA GLU A 5 27.96 9.33 -48.80
C GLU A 5 28.84 8.24 -48.19
N PHE A 6 29.14 8.28 -46.90
CA PHE A 6 29.96 7.23 -46.26
C PHE A 6 29.20 5.92 -46.01
N CYS A 7 27.86 5.94 -46.09
CA CYS A 7 27.01 4.76 -45.87
C CYS A 7 26.75 3.89 -47.12
N ARG A 8 27.29 4.24 -48.30
CA ARG A 8 27.08 3.46 -49.54
C ARG A 8 28.33 2.83 -50.15
N THR A 9 29.54 3.23 -49.75
CA THR A 9 30.79 2.76 -50.38
C THR A 9 31.41 1.58 -49.64
N GLY A 10 30.63 0.54 -49.42
CA GLY A 10 31.07 -0.73 -48.83
C GLY A 10 30.75 -1.94 -49.71
N THR A 11 30.58 -1.77 -51.02
CA THR A 11 30.44 -2.90 -51.96
C THR A 11 30.68 -2.43 -53.39
N LEU A 12 31.91 -2.53 -53.88
CA LEU A 12 32.27 -2.87 -55.27
C LEU A 12 33.78 -2.73 -55.45
N PHE A 13 34.49 -3.85 -55.64
CA PHE A 13 35.49 -4.03 -56.71
C PHE A 13 36.07 -5.45 -56.64
N LEU A 14 35.67 -6.31 -57.59
CA LEU A 14 36.53 -7.22 -58.37
C LEU A 14 35.67 -8.11 -59.28
N LEU A 15 35.67 -7.77 -60.57
CA LEU A 15 35.30 -8.66 -61.66
C LEU A 15 36.59 -9.29 -62.20
N PHE A 16 36.67 -10.62 -62.27
CA PHE A 16 36.82 -11.35 -63.54
C PHE A 16 36.73 -12.89 -63.37
N SER A 17 35.98 -13.48 -64.32
CA SER A 17 36.03 -14.86 -64.86
C SER A 17 35.23 -16.02 -64.23
N THR A 18 34.26 -16.46 -65.05
CA THR A 18 33.79 -17.83 -65.36
C THR A 18 33.02 -18.69 -64.34
N SER A 19 31.73 -18.87 -64.66
CA SER A 19 30.89 -20.09 -64.52
C SER A 19 30.83 -20.82 -63.17
N THR A 20 29.66 -20.80 -62.50
CA THR A 20 28.77 -21.95 -62.21
C THR A 20 27.68 -21.57 -61.20
N VAL A 21 26.60 -22.34 -61.23
CA VAL A 21 25.31 -22.17 -60.56
C VAL A 21 25.44 -22.20 -59.02
N ALA A 22 24.85 -21.23 -58.31
CA ALA A 22 24.46 -21.39 -56.91
C ALA A 22 23.33 -20.41 -56.52
N ALA A 23 22.27 -20.96 -55.96
CA ALA A 23 21.07 -20.27 -55.50
C ALA A 23 21.39 -19.21 -54.43
N TRP A 24 20.95 -17.97 -54.65
CA TRP A 24 20.94 -16.93 -53.64
C TRP A 24 19.61 -16.95 -52.88
N ALA A 25 19.68 -17.32 -51.61
CA ALA A 25 18.66 -17.00 -50.63
C ALA A 25 18.56 -15.47 -50.52
N GLN A 26 17.46 -14.88 -50.99
CA GLN A 26 17.12 -13.50 -50.68
C GLN A 26 16.87 -13.39 -49.17
N GLN A 27 17.83 -12.83 -48.44
CA GLN A 27 17.56 -12.24 -47.13
C GLN A 27 16.46 -11.19 -47.32
N LYS A 28 15.26 -11.53 -46.87
CA LYS A 28 14.10 -10.66 -46.81
C LYS A 28 14.48 -9.46 -45.92
N VAL A 29 14.71 -8.30 -46.53
CA VAL A 29 14.79 -7.03 -45.82
C VAL A 29 13.43 -6.81 -45.16
N MET A 30 13.39 -6.89 -43.82
CA MET A 30 12.17 -6.61 -43.05
C MET A 30 11.75 -5.15 -43.27
N PRO A 31 10.43 -4.85 -43.33
CA PRO A 31 9.96 -3.47 -43.45
C PRO A 31 10.46 -2.64 -42.27
N SER A 32 10.85 -1.38 -42.54
CA SER A 32 11.32 -0.45 -41.53
C SER A 32 10.19 -0.08 -40.56
N ALA A 33 10.03 -0.85 -39.48
CA ALA A 33 9.39 -0.36 -38.27
C ALA A 33 10.14 0.90 -37.82
N ASN A 34 9.42 1.94 -37.43
CA ASN A 34 10.00 3.19 -36.98
C ASN A 34 10.91 2.87 -35.76
N ARG A 35 12.23 2.96 -35.92
CA ARG A 35 13.24 2.55 -34.92
C ARG A 35 13.31 3.49 -33.71
N LEU A 36 12.39 4.43 -33.62
CA LEU A 36 12.27 5.43 -32.57
C LEU A 36 11.01 5.15 -31.75
N ALA A 37 11.13 5.26 -30.42
CA ALA A 37 9.98 5.26 -29.54
C ALA A 37 9.01 6.42 -29.87
N PRO A 38 7.68 6.17 -29.93
CA PRO A 38 6.69 7.22 -30.12
C PRO A 38 6.83 8.34 -29.08
N GLY A 39 6.79 9.59 -29.53
CA GLY A 39 6.90 10.77 -28.66
C GLY A 39 8.33 11.08 -28.18
N LEU A 40 9.35 10.33 -28.63
CA LEU A 40 10.74 10.63 -28.34
C LEU A 40 11.18 11.91 -29.07
N ASP A 41 11.75 12.85 -28.33
CA ASP A 41 12.41 14.02 -28.91
C ASP A 41 13.67 13.60 -29.68
N VAL A 42 13.72 13.92 -30.96
CA VAL A 42 14.70 13.40 -31.92
C VAL A 42 15.95 14.28 -32.10
N GLY A 43 15.92 15.52 -31.62
CA GLY A 43 16.96 16.53 -31.90
C GLY A 43 17.90 16.85 -30.74
N THR A 44 17.56 16.46 -29.51
CA THR A 44 18.36 16.85 -28.33
C THR A 44 19.43 15.82 -27.99
N THR A 45 20.61 16.31 -27.59
CA THR A 45 21.76 15.48 -27.16
C THR A 45 21.86 15.31 -25.63
N ARG A 46 20.98 15.98 -24.89
CA ARG A 46 20.99 16.02 -23.41
C ARG A 46 20.37 14.78 -22.75
N ARG A 47 19.62 13.97 -23.48
CA ARG A 47 18.94 12.79 -22.92
C ARG A 47 19.85 11.57 -22.89
N VAL A 48 19.62 10.71 -21.91
CA VAL A 48 20.17 9.35 -21.90
C VAL A 48 19.24 8.47 -22.70
N LEU A 49 19.75 7.88 -23.78
CA LEU A 49 18.99 7.02 -24.68
C LEU A 49 19.35 5.57 -24.43
N ARG A 50 18.36 4.70 -24.42
CA ARG A 50 18.53 3.25 -24.45
C ARG A 50 18.43 2.77 -25.89
N VAL A 51 19.47 2.08 -26.35
CA VAL A 51 19.64 1.67 -27.74
C VAL A 51 19.82 0.17 -27.79
N SER A 52 18.95 -0.54 -28.49
CA SER A 52 19.19 -1.94 -28.83
C SER A 52 20.00 -2.02 -30.12
N VAL A 53 21.02 -2.89 -30.14
CA VAL A 53 21.91 -3.05 -31.28
C VAL A 53 21.90 -4.49 -31.79
N THR A 54 22.09 -4.66 -33.10
CA THR A 54 22.21 -5.98 -33.74
C THR A 54 23.66 -6.48 -33.70
N ASP A 55 24.62 -5.56 -33.78
CA ASP A 55 26.06 -5.79 -33.64
C ASP A 55 26.68 -4.68 -32.77
N GLU A 56 27.06 -5.03 -31.54
CA GLU A 56 27.60 -4.07 -30.58
C GLU A 56 29.01 -3.60 -30.95
N ALA A 57 29.85 -4.47 -31.52
CA ALA A 57 31.22 -4.11 -31.88
C ALA A 57 31.22 -3.11 -33.04
N ALA A 58 30.47 -3.41 -34.10
CA ALA A 58 30.32 -2.52 -35.25
C ALA A 58 29.65 -1.19 -34.85
N PHE A 59 28.62 -1.22 -33.99
CA PHE A 59 27.98 -0.02 -33.48
C PHE A 59 28.95 0.86 -32.69
N ARG A 60 29.73 0.30 -31.76
CA ARG A 60 30.70 1.06 -30.95
C ARG A 60 31.80 1.66 -31.83
N GLN A 61 32.28 0.92 -32.81
CA GLN A 61 33.27 1.42 -33.76
C GLN A 61 32.74 2.61 -34.56
N TRP A 62 31.53 2.49 -35.13
CA TRP A 62 30.90 3.60 -35.83
C TRP A 62 30.65 4.79 -34.93
N LEU A 63 30.15 4.57 -33.72
CA LEU A 63 29.83 5.67 -32.81
C LEU A 63 31.08 6.41 -32.36
N GLY A 64 32.17 5.70 -32.06
CA GLY A 64 33.45 6.32 -31.71
C GLY A 64 34.05 7.16 -32.84
N GLN A 65 33.80 6.80 -34.11
CA GLN A 65 34.25 7.55 -35.27
C GLN A 65 33.35 8.76 -35.59
N ALA A 66 32.04 8.56 -35.62
CA ALA A 66 31.08 9.57 -36.04
C ALA A 66 30.72 10.55 -34.92
N TYR A 67 30.77 10.11 -33.66
CA TYR A 67 30.43 10.88 -32.47
C TYR A 67 31.44 10.62 -31.34
N PRO A 68 32.68 11.15 -31.43
CA PRO A 68 33.73 10.89 -30.44
C PRO A 68 33.38 11.35 -29.02
N GLN A 69 32.44 12.29 -28.90
CA GLN A 69 31.92 12.79 -27.63
C GLN A 69 30.85 11.89 -27.04
N ALA A 70 30.41 10.82 -27.72
CA ALA A 70 29.35 9.96 -27.24
C ALA A 70 29.80 9.13 -26.03
N VAL A 71 29.00 9.15 -24.97
CA VAL A 71 29.20 8.24 -23.83
C VAL A 71 28.34 7.01 -24.05
N VAL A 72 28.96 5.83 -24.09
CA VAL A 72 28.28 4.53 -24.24
C VAL A 72 28.60 3.62 -23.07
N ARG A 73 27.56 3.12 -22.41
CA ARG A 73 27.67 2.14 -21.33
C ARG A 73 26.76 0.94 -21.63
N PRO A 74 27.18 -0.30 -21.36
CA PRO A 74 26.28 -1.45 -21.45
C PRO A 74 25.17 -1.32 -20.38
N GLU A 75 23.96 -1.81 -20.68
CA GLU A 75 22.94 -2.05 -19.66
C GLU A 75 23.26 -3.35 -18.93
N ALA A 76 23.39 -3.26 -17.60
CA ALA A 76 23.73 -4.42 -16.78
C ALA A 76 22.69 -5.53 -16.96
N GLY A 77 23.15 -6.76 -17.24
CA GLY A 77 22.29 -7.93 -17.44
C GLY A 77 21.65 -8.07 -18.84
N TYR A 78 21.83 -7.10 -19.75
CA TYR A 78 21.19 -7.12 -21.06
C TYR A 78 22.22 -7.02 -22.20
N ALA A 79 22.49 -8.16 -22.85
CA ALA A 79 23.35 -8.20 -24.02
C ALA A 79 22.77 -7.33 -25.16
N ARG A 80 23.63 -6.55 -25.82
CA ARG A 80 23.26 -5.69 -26.96
C ARG A 80 22.24 -4.58 -26.64
N LEU A 81 22.13 -4.20 -25.36
CA LEU A 81 21.35 -3.05 -24.93
C LEU A 81 22.30 -2.05 -24.28
N LEU A 82 22.31 -0.82 -24.78
CA LEU A 82 23.30 0.20 -24.42
C LEU A 82 22.61 1.48 -23.95
N ARG A 83 23.21 2.18 -22.97
CA ARG A 83 22.92 3.59 -22.68
C ARG A 83 23.86 4.46 -23.48
N VAL A 84 23.31 5.37 -24.27
CA VAL A 84 24.02 6.31 -25.13
C VAL A 84 23.64 7.74 -24.76
N GLN A 85 24.62 8.62 -24.61
CA GLN A 85 24.43 10.05 -24.36
C GLN A 85 25.17 10.88 -25.40
N GLN A 86 24.81 12.17 -25.52
CA GLN A 86 25.48 13.14 -26.40
C GLN A 86 25.32 12.85 -27.91
N VAL A 87 24.32 12.04 -28.27
CA VAL A 87 23.99 11.70 -29.66
C VAL A 87 22.47 11.87 -29.85
N PRO A 88 22.00 12.57 -30.90
CA PRO A 88 20.57 12.71 -31.17
C PRO A 88 19.91 11.36 -31.49
N ALA A 89 18.66 11.16 -31.06
CA ALA A 89 17.96 9.90 -31.32
C ALA A 89 17.75 9.61 -32.82
N SER A 90 17.51 10.65 -33.63
CA SER A 90 17.39 10.55 -35.09
C SER A 90 18.62 9.92 -35.76
N VAL A 91 19.81 10.29 -35.29
CA VAL A 91 21.09 9.76 -35.78
C VAL A 91 21.22 8.28 -35.44
N LEU A 92 20.90 7.91 -34.20
CA LEU A 92 20.98 6.53 -33.75
C LEU A 92 19.99 5.65 -34.51
N ALA A 93 18.77 6.11 -34.75
CA ALA A 93 17.78 5.36 -35.51
C ALA A 93 18.16 5.14 -36.99
N ALA A 94 18.93 6.05 -37.59
CA ALA A 94 19.44 5.90 -38.95
C ALA A 94 20.59 4.89 -39.08
N CYS A 95 21.21 4.50 -37.96
CA CYS A 95 22.33 3.57 -37.94
C CYS A 95 21.88 2.14 -38.28
N PRO A 96 22.54 1.42 -39.21
CA PRO A 96 22.11 0.09 -39.64
C PRO A 96 22.20 -0.97 -38.54
N TRP A 97 23.09 -0.79 -37.55
CA TRP A 97 23.24 -1.69 -36.42
C TRP A 97 22.28 -1.41 -35.26
N VAL A 98 21.42 -0.39 -35.37
CA VAL A 98 20.45 -0.04 -34.32
C VAL A 98 19.10 -0.67 -34.62
N GLY A 99 18.57 -1.42 -33.65
CA GLY A 99 17.23 -2.01 -33.69
C GLY A 99 16.14 -1.07 -33.20
N PHE A 100 16.38 -0.35 -32.10
CA PHE A 100 15.40 0.57 -31.50
C PHE A 100 16.06 1.58 -30.54
N VAL A 101 15.48 2.76 -30.42
CA VAL A 101 15.93 3.86 -29.55
C VAL A 101 14.76 4.37 -28.70
N GLN A 102 14.95 4.42 -27.37
CA GLN A 102 13.98 4.97 -26.41
C GLN A 102 14.67 5.79 -25.31
N ALA A 103 13.91 6.54 -24.50
CA ALA A 103 14.46 7.27 -23.36
C ALA A 103 14.84 6.32 -22.19
N ALA A 104 16.03 6.50 -21.62
CA ALA A 104 16.53 5.72 -20.49
C ALA A 104 16.47 6.47 -19.14
N ASP A 105 16.23 7.78 -19.17
CA ASP A 105 16.32 8.72 -18.05
C ASP A 105 14.96 9.17 -17.51
N ARG A 106 13.95 8.29 -17.56
CA ARG A 106 12.60 8.58 -17.07
C ARG A 106 12.54 8.44 -15.55
N PRO A 107 12.14 9.49 -14.80
CA PRO A 107 11.94 9.37 -13.36
C PRO A 107 10.64 8.61 -13.07
N ALA A 108 10.74 7.47 -12.40
CA ALA A 108 9.58 6.81 -11.80
C ALA A 108 8.97 7.69 -10.70
N ARG A 109 7.68 7.54 -10.48
CA ARG A 109 6.96 8.16 -9.36
C ARG A 109 6.00 7.14 -8.74
N PRO A 110 5.84 7.16 -7.40
CA PRO A 110 4.72 6.49 -6.75
C PRO A 110 3.40 7.00 -7.34
N GLU A 111 2.38 6.16 -7.50
CA GLU A 111 1.18 6.61 -8.22
C GLU A 111 0.15 7.34 -7.35
N ARG A 112 0.49 7.78 -6.12
CA ARG A 112 -0.28 8.57 -5.11
C ARG A 112 -0.27 7.84 -3.75
N GLN A 113 -0.19 8.59 -2.64
CA GLN A 113 -0.08 8.10 -1.26
C GLN A 113 -1.46 8.01 -0.57
N LEU A 114 -1.81 6.86 0.03
CA LEU A 114 -3.21 6.44 0.24
C LEU A 114 -3.57 6.06 1.70
N ASN A 115 -4.83 6.30 2.07
CA ASN A 115 -5.46 5.99 3.36
C ASN A 115 -6.71 5.11 3.13
N GLY A 116 -6.60 3.80 3.37
CA GLY A 116 -7.77 2.90 3.47
C GLY A 116 -7.62 1.56 2.76
N ALA A 117 -8.01 0.47 3.41
CA ALA A 117 -8.01 -0.87 2.84
C ALA A 117 -9.37 -1.53 3.05
N ASP A 118 -10.03 -1.97 1.97
CA ASP A 118 -11.23 -2.82 2.02
C ASP A 118 -10.91 -4.19 1.40
N LEU A 119 -10.44 -5.11 2.23
CA LEU A 119 -10.17 -6.49 1.84
C LEU A 119 -11.44 -7.29 1.50
N THR A 120 -12.63 -6.77 1.79
CA THR A 120 -13.89 -7.47 1.54
C THR A 120 -14.37 -7.27 0.10
N ALA A 121 -14.05 -6.13 -0.53
CA ALA A 121 -14.39 -5.83 -1.92
C ALA A 121 -13.74 -6.81 -2.91
N ASN A 122 -12.49 -7.21 -2.64
CA ASN A 122 -11.77 -8.21 -3.44
C ASN A 122 -11.93 -9.65 -2.89
N LYS A 123 -12.88 -9.86 -1.96
CA LYS A 123 -13.20 -11.16 -1.32
C LYS A 123 -12.04 -11.82 -0.55
N VAL A 124 -10.96 -11.08 -0.25
CA VAL A 124 -9.78 -11.56 0.50
C VAL A 124 -10.15 -11.98 1.92
N THR A 125 -11.01 -11.22 2.62
CA THR A 125 -11.47 -11.62 3.96
C THR A 125 -12.23 -12.94 3.95
N ALA A 126 -12.95 -13.24 2.87
CA ALA A 126 -13.67 -14.50 2.71
C ALA A 126 -12.71 -15.67 2.50
N VAL A 127 -11.57 -15.46 1.81
CA VAL A 127 -10.47 -16.44 1.77
C VAL A 127 -9.97 -16.73 3.18
N HIS A 128 -9.63 -15.71 3.97
CA HIS A 128 -9.14 -15.91 5.35
C HIS A 128 -10.16 -16.62 6.24
N ALA A 129 -11.45 -16.40 6.03
CA ALA A 129 -12.52 -17.07 6.78
C ALA A 129 -12.68 -18.54 6.38
N ARG A 130 -12.73 -18.84 5.08
CA ARG A 130 -13.06 -20.18 4.55
C ARG A 130 -11.85 -21.09 4.42
N TYR A 131 -10.68 -20.53 4.14
CA TYR A 131 -9.41 -21.24 3.92
C TYR A 131 -8.30 -20.67 4.82
N PRO A 132 -8.40 -20.78 6.15
CA PRO A 132 -7.50 -20.10 7.10
C PRO A 132 -6.02 -20.51 7.00
N ARG A 133 -5.71 -21.61 6.32
CA ARG A 133 -4.33 -22.06 6.02
C ARG A 133 -3.72 -21.38 4.80
N ILE A 134 -4.54 -20.80 3.91
CA ILE A 134 -4.07 -20.09 2.72
C ILE A 134 -3.76 -18.64 3.09
N THR A 135 -2.50 -18.39 3.44
CA THR A 135 -2.03 -17.13 4.06
C THR A 135 -0.85 -16.48 3.33
N GLY A 136 -0.40 -17.07 2.22
CA GLY A 136 0.88 -16.78 1.57
C GLY A 136 2.13 -17.34 2.27
N GLN A 137 1.98 -18.13 3.34
CA GLN A 137 3.11 -18.74 4.05
C GLN A 137 4.04 -19.51 3.10
N GLY A 138 5.36 -19.33 3.28
CA GLY A 138 6.37 -20.03 2.48
C GLY A 138 6.53 -19.53 1.04
N LEU A 139 5.89 -18.40 0.70
CA LEU A 139 6.08 -17.66 -0.54
C LEU A 139 6.71 -16.29 -0.24
N THR A 140 7.34 -15.68 -1.25
CA THR A 140 7.94 -14.35 -1.16
C THR A 140 7.35 -13.44 -2.24
N VAL A 141 6.93 -12.22 -1.85
CA VAL A 141 6.68 -11.12 -2.79
C VAL A 141 7.90 -10.20 -2.85
N SER A 142 8.23 -9.71 -4.03
CA SER A 142 9.12 -8.56 -4.19
C SER A 142 8.30 -7.29 -4.43
N VAL A 143 8.63 -6.21 -3.72
CA VAL A 143 8.03 -4.89 -3.90
C VAL A 143 9.09 -3.99 -4.52
N LYS A 144 8.94 -3.69 -5.80
CA LYS A 144 9.86 -2.83 -6.55
C LYS A 144 9.42 -1.38 -6.45
N GLU A 145 9.97 -0.64 -5.50
CA GLU A 145 9.57 0.71 -5.11
C GLU A 145 10.74 1.47 -4.43
N SER A 146 10.49 2.66 -3.94
CA SER A 146 11.29 3.32 -2.89
C SER A 146 11.42 2.41 -1.66
N PRO A 147 12.43 2.66 -0.80
CA PRO A 147 12.58 1.96 0.46
C PRO A 147 11.32 2.01 1.35
N LEU A 148 11.02 0.92 2.06
CA LEU A 148 9.93 0.85 3.06
C LEU A 148 10.45 1.02 4.49
N ASP A 149 9.54 1.22 5.45
CA ASP A 149 9.88 1.24 6.88
C ASP A 149 10.15 -0.17 7.39
N ILE A 150 11.43 -0.50 7.56
CA ILE A 150 11.86 -1.82 8.02
C ILE A 150 11.55 -2.09 9.49
N ASN A 151 11.18 -1.06 10.26
CA ASN A 151 10.81 -1.18 11.68
C ASN A 151 9.30 -1.38 11.88
N ASP A 152 8.50 -1.34 10.82
CA ASP A 152 7.08 -1.63 10.89
C ASP A 152 6.87 -3.06 11.42
N ILE A 153 6.21 -3.15 12.58
CA ILE A 153 5.98 -4.44 13.25
C ILE A 153 5.08 -5.36 12.43
N ASP A 154 4.34 -4.83 11.45
CA ASP A 154 3.60 -5.65 10.49
C ASP A 154 4.52 -6.48 9.61
N PHE A 155 5.79 -6.12 9.42
CA PHE A 155 6.77 -6.88 8.62
C PHE A 155 7.75 -7.70 9.45
N LYS A 156 7.64 -7.65 10.79
CA LYS A 156 8.59 -8.25 11.74
C LYS A 156 8.94 -9.69 11.34
N GLY A 157 10.25 -9.95 11.22
CA GLY A 157 10.80 -11.27 10.92
C GLY A 157 10.53 -11.82 9.51
N ARG A 158 9.98 -11.02 8.59
CA ARG A 158 9.60 -11.48 7.24
C ARG A 158 10.28 -10.74 6.09
N LEU A 159 11.05 -9.69 6.36
CA LEU A 159 11.91 -9.04 5.35
C LEU A 159 13.11 -9.94 5.01
N VAL A 160 13.32 -10.21 3.72
CA VAL A 160 14.41 -11.11 3.26
C VAL A 160 15.73 -10.37 2.98
N ASN A 161 15.63 -9.09 2.66
CA ASN A 161 16.77 -8.20 2.35
C ASN A 161 16.52 -6.79 2.93
N PRO A 162 16.39 -6.64 4.27
CA PRO A 162 16.28 -5.32 4.88
C PRO A 162 17.55 -4.51 4.64
N ASP A 163 17.40 -3.23 4.29
CA ASP A 163 18.50 -2.27 4.21
C ASP A 163 18.34 -1.19 5.30
N PRO A 164 19.06 -1.30 6.43
CA PRO A 164 19.01 -0.31 7.51
C PRO A 164 19.57 1.06 7.15
N GLN A 165 20.31 1.18 6.03
CA GLN A 165 20.88 2.45 5.57
C GLN A 165 19.97 3.16 4.58
N ALA A 166 18.98 2.48 4.02
CA ALA A 166 18.03 3.06 3.11
C ALA A 166 17.18 4.12 3.81
N GLN A 167 17.22 5.36 3.31
CA GLN A 167 16.39 6.43 3.83
C GLN A 167 14.95 6.25 3.35
N LEU A 168 13.99 6.29 4.28
CA LEU A 168 12.57 6.27 3.94
C LEU A 168 12.23 7.55 3.16
N LEU A 169 11.98 7.43 1.87
CA LEU A 169 11.68 8.57 1.00
C LEU A 169 10.21 9.00 1.09
N ASN A 170 9.31 8.03 1.27
CA ASN A 170 7.87 8.22 1.42
C ASN A 170 7.24 6.94 2.02
N SER A 171 5.97 6.99 2.44
CA SER A 171 5.28 5.84 3.02
C SER A 171 4.62 4.89 2.01
N HIS A 172 4.74 5.16 0.70
CA HIS A 172 3.99 4.44 -0.33
C HIS A 172 4.38 2.96 -0.39
N SER A 173 5.68 2.66 -0.43
CA SER A 173 6.20 1.28 -0.38
C SER A 173 5.73 0.51 0.85
N THR A 174 5.74 1.15 2.03
CA THR A 174 5.18 0.58 3.27
C THR A 174 3.70 0.25 3.12
N ILE A 175 2.87 1.16 2.59
CA ILE A 175 1.43 0.91 2.39
C ILE A 175 1.21 -0.25 1.42
N MET A 176 1.88 -0.27 0.27
CA MET A 176 1.78 -1.37 -0.71
C MET A 176 2.15 -2.71 -0.07
N THR A 177 3.26 -2.73 0.66
CA THR A 177 3.74 -3.92 1.37
C THR A 177 2.74 -4.38 2.44
N THR A 178 2.10 -3.45 3.16
CA THR A 178 1.04 -3.75 4.13
C THR A 178 -0.19 -4.36 3.47
N LEU A 179 -0.66 -3.81 2.34
CA LEU A 179 -1.80 -4.37 1.58
C LEU A 179 -1.50 -5.79 1.06
N ILE A 180 -0.27 -6.02 0.59
CA ILE A 180 0.15 -7.34 0.08
C ILE A 180 0.31 -8.33 1.23
N ALA A 181 1.15 -8.00 2.21
CA ALA A 181 1.73 -8.95 3.15
C ALA A 181 1.85 -8.42 4.59
N GLY A 182 1.14 -7.35 4.98
CA GLY A 182 1.12 -6.88 6.36
C GLY A 182 0.63 -7.95 7.33
N GLY A 183 1.32 -8.14 8.46
CA GLY A 183 0.99 -9.19 9.43
C GLY A 183 -0.21 -8.87 10.33
N GLY A 184 -0.65 -7.61 10.30
CA GLY A 184 -1.65 -7.06 11.21
C GLY A 184 -1.17 -6.90 12.65
N ASN A 185 0.11 -7.11 12.93
CA ASN A 185 0.70 -6.94 14.25
C ASN A 185 0.45 -5.57 14.86
N SER A 186 0.36 -4.49 14.07
CA SER A 186 0.01 -3.14 14.52
C SER A 186 -1.48 -3.02 14.88
N SER A 187 -2.35 -3.53 14.01
CA SER A 187 -3.80 -3.50 14.15
C SER A 187 -4.45 -4.55 13.23
N PRO A 188 -5.70 -4.97 13.49
CA PRO A 188 -6.42 -5.84 12.55
C PRO A 188 -6.53 -5.28 11.12
N ASN A 189 -6.43 -3.96 10.95
CA ASN A 189 -6.45 -3.29 9.64
C ASN A 189 -5.09 -3.31 8.94
N GLY A 190 -3.98 -3.53 9.64
CA GLY A 190 -2.65 -3.73 9.06
C GLY A 190 -2.42 -5.14 8.49
N LYS A 191 -3.45 -5.98 8.46
CA LYS A 191 -3.38 -7.34 7.92
C LYS A 191 -3.58 -7.29 6.40
N GLY A 192 -2.57 -7.67 5.65
CA GLY A 192 -2.61 -7.76 4.18
C GLY A 192 -3.30 -9.02 3.66
N ALA A 193 -3.38 -9.13 2.34
CA ALA A 193 -3.99 -10.29 1.69
C ALA A 193 -3.22 -11.59 1.95
N ALA A 194 -1.91 -11.60 1.73
CA ALA A 194 -0.99 -12.70 1.97
C ALA A 194 -0.14 -12.44 3.23
N TRP A 195 -0.82 -12.27 4.37
CA TRP A 195 -0.26 -11.79 5.64
C TRP A 195 0.86 -12.63 6.28
N GLN A 196 1.17 -13.83 5.77
CA GLN A 196 2.32 -14.64 6.21
C GLN A 196 3.43 -14.77 5.15
N ALA A 197 3.32 -14.09 4.00
CA ALA A 197 4.35 -14.10 2.97
C ALA A 197 5.63 -13.41 3.45
N ARG A 198 6.78 -13.81 2.91
CA ARG A 198 8.04 -13.08 3.04
C ARG A 198 8.06 -11.90 2.08
N ILE A 199 8.87 -10.89 2.38
CA ILE A 199 8.89 -9.62 1.67
C ILE A 199 10.33 -9.34 1.22
N ALA A 200 10.51 -9.16 -0.08
CA ALA A 200 11.73 -8.65 -0.69
C ALA A 200 11.54 -7.20 -1.14
N GLN A 201 12.55 -6.37 -0.90
CA GLN A 201 12.62 -5.01 -1.39
C GLN A 201 13.41 -4.96 -2.69
N SER A 202 13.00 -4.10 -3.62
CA SER A 202 13.75 -3.76 -4.82
C SER A 202 13.49 -2.29 -5.19
N SER A 203 14.38 -1.66 -5.97
CA SER A 203 14.27 -0.25 -6.38
C SER A 203 13.73 -0.11 -7.79
N TYR A 204 12.83 0.86 -8.01
CA TYR A 204 12.40 1.24 -9.36
C TYR A 204 13.36 2.18 -10.10
N ASP A 205 14.54 2.51 -9.53
CA ASP A 205 15.53 3.38 -10.20
C ASP A 205 15.97 2.80 -11.56
N ASN A 206 15.88 1.48 -11.68
CA ASN A 206 15.93 0.77 -12.95
C ASN A 206 14.55 0.18 -13.29
N LEU A 207 13.95 0.67 -14.38
CA LEU A 207 12.64 0.23 -14.85
C LEU A 207 12.66 -1.13 -15.59
N LEU A 208 13.83 -1.58 -16.04
CA LEU A 208 14.01 -2.96 -16.54
C LEU A 208 13.76 -3.97 -15.42
N PRO A 209 13.36 -5.22 -15.74
CA PRO A 209 13.23 -6.26 -14.74
C PRO A 209 14.50 -6.44 -13.88
N ASP A 210 14.31 -6.87 -12.63
CA ASP A 210 15.44 -7.15 -11.73
C ASP A 210 16.20 -8.41 -12.17
N ASP A 211 17.35 -8.64 -11.55
CA ASP A 211 18.13 -9.86 -11.79
C ASP A 211 17.32 -11.11 -11.44
N GLY A 212 17.00 -11.91 -12.47
CA GLY A 212 16.17 -13.11 -12.34
C GLY A 212 16.73 -14.16 -11.38
N PRO A 213 18.04 -14.52 -11.46
CA PRO A 213 18.67 -15.41 -10.49
C PRO A 213 18.59 -14.89 -9.05
N GLY A 214 18.77 -13.58 -8.84
CA GLY A 214 18.60 -12.94 -7.54
C GLY A 214 17.18 -13.06 -6.98
N LEU A 215 16.16 -12.77 -7.80
CA LEU A 215 14.75 -12.96 -7.41
C LEU A 215 14.46 -14.42 -7.06
N ALA A 216 14.94 -15.37 -7.88
CA ALA A 216 14.77 -16.80 -7.64
C ALA A 216 15.46 -17.27 -6.35
N ALA A 217 16.67 -16.79 -6.06
CA ALA A 217 17.39 -17.10 -4.82
C ALA A 217 16.68 -16.58 -3.56
N GLN A 218 15.95 -15.46 -3.67
CA GLN A 218 15.09 -14.93 -2.61
C GLN A 218 13.73 -15.66 -2.51
N GLY A 219 13.44 -16.57 -3.46
CA GLY A 219 12.19 -17.31 -3.56
C GLY A 219 11.00 -16.45 -4.00
N VAL A 220 11.25 -15.37 -4.75
CA VAL A 220 10.22 -14.46 -5.25
C VAL A 220 9.40 -15.15 -6.34
N SER A 221 8.08 -15.22 -6.15
CA SER A 221 7.12 -15.76 -7.15
C SER A 221 6.10 -14.73 -7.63
N VAL A 222 6.02 -13.58 -6.97
CA VAL A 222 5.23 -12.42 -7.38
C VAL A 222 6.09 -11.17 -7.18
N GLN A 223 6.15 -10.29 -8.19
CA GLN A 223 6.75 -8.97 -8.05
C GLN A 223 5.70 -7.89 -8.30
N ASN A 224 5.50 -7.02 -7.31
CA ASN A 224 4.58 -5.90 -7.36
C ASN A 224 5.29 -4.64 -7.87
N HIS A 225 4.65 -3.95 -8.81
CA HIS A 225 5.12 -2.70 -9.41
C HIS A 225 4.02 -1.63 -9.34
N SER A 226 4.00 -0.89 -8.23
CA SER A 226 3.04 0.19 -7.96
C SER A 226 3.64 1.57 -8.31
N TYR A 227 4.24 1.70 -9.49
CA TYR A 227 4.84 2.95 -9.96
C TYR A 227 4.56 3.14 -11.46
N GLY A 228 4.70 4.38 -11.91
CA GLY A 228 4.52 4.74 -13.32
C GLY A 228 5.47 5.85 -13.75
N VAL A 229 5.47 6.11 -15.05
CA VAL A 229 6.10 7.29 -15.67
C VAL A 229 5.00 8.10 -16.39
N SER A 230 5.33 8.88 -17.42
CA SER A 230 4.31 9.47 -18.30
C SER A 230 3.51 8.40 -19.05
N VAL A 231 2.40 8.81 -19.68
CA VAL A 231 1.66 7.93 -20.60
C VAL A 231 2.57 7.53 -21.76
N GLU A 232 2.78 6.22 -21.90
CA GLU A 232 3.65 5.60 -22.91
C GLU A 232 2.94 4.36 -23.47
N ASN A 233 2.11 4.57 -24.48
CA ASN A 233 1.30 3.50 -25.07
C ASN A 233 2.01 2.90 -26.30
N PHE A 234 3.08 2.13 -26.05
CA PHE A 234 3.79 1.33 -27.05
C PHE A 234 4.46 0.12 -26.38
N TYR A 235 4.71 -0.95 -27.15
CA TYR A 235 5.47 -2.11 -26.69
C TYR A 235 6.97 -1.83 -26.85
N GLY A 236 7.67 -1.43 -25.78
CA GLY A 236 9.08 -1.05 -25.82
C GLY A 236 10.05 -2.15 -25.38
N GLN A 237 11.29 -1.78 -25.10
CA GLN A 237 12.33 -2.73 -24.66
C GLN A 237 12.08 -3.26 -23.24
N GLU A 238 11.43 -2.48 -22.37
CA GLU A 238 11.12 -2.93 -21.02
C GLU A 238 9.96 -3.92 -21.05
N ALA A 239 8.90 -3.63 -21.82
CA ALA A 239 7.80 -4.58 -22.04
C ALA A 239 8.33 -5.93 -22.58
N ARG A 240 9.24 -5.86 -23.56
CA ARG A 240 9.94 -7.03 -24.10
C ARG A 240 10.74 -7.77 -23.04
N ALA A 241 11.48 -7.06 -22.19
CA ALA A 241 12.30 -7.65 -21.15
C ALA A 241 11.46 -8.36 -20.07
N TYR A 242 10.32 -7.78 -19.67
CA TYR A 242 9.39 -8.44 -18.75
C TYR A 242 8.76 -9.69 -19.38
N ASP A 243 8.37 -9.65 -20.65
CA ASP A 243 7.86 -10.84 -21.36
C ASP A 243 8.91 -11.96 -21.39
N GLN A 244 10.16 -11.61 -21.68
CA GLN A 244 11.29 -12.54 -21.68
C GLN A 244 11.55 -13.12 -20.28
N GLN A 245 11.51 -12.29 -19.23
CA GLN A 245 11.75 -12.76 -17.85
C GLN A 245 10.65 -13.72 -17.38
N THR A 246 9.37 -13.43 -17.62
CA THR A 246 8.28 -14.36 -17.27
C THR A 246 8.43 -15.69 -18.01
N ARG A 247 8.94 -15.69 -19.25
CA ARG A 247 9.24 -16.92 -20.00
C ARG A 247 10.41 -17.70 -19.39
N GLN A 248 11.46 -17.02 -18.92
CA GLN A 248 12.62 -17.64 -18.28
C GLN A 248 12.34 -18.15 -16.86
N TYR A 249 11.40 -17.51 -16.16
CA TYR A 249 10.99 -17.84 -14.79
C TYR A 249 9.48 -18.09 -14.76
N PRO A 250 9.00 -19.27 -15.18
CA PRO A 250 7.59 -19.51 -15.46
C PRO A 250 6.65 -19.29 -14.28
N SER A 251 7.11 -19.36 -13.04
CA SER A 251 6.30 -19.12 -11.83
C SER A 251 6.31 -17.67 -11.34
N LEU A 252 7.12 -16.79 -11.94
CA LEU A 252 7.20 -15.38 -11.57
C LEU A 252 6.10 -14.57 -12.27
N LEU A 253 5.18 -14.03 -11.49
CA LEU A 253 4.16 -13.10 -11.99
C LEU A 253 4.54 -11.65 -11.66
N HIS A 254 4.66 -10.80 -12.68
CA HIS A 254 4.75 -9.36 -12.51
C HIS A 254 3.34 -8.75 -12.50
N VAL A 255 3.04 -7.98 -11.46
CA VAL A 255 1.76 -7.26 -11.30
C VAL A 255 2.05 -5.77 -11.32
N PHE A 256 1.57 -5.08 -12.35
CA PHE A 256 1.70 -3.64 -12.53
C PHE A 256 0.39 -2.95 -12.23
N SER A 257 0.47 -1.80 -11.58
CA SER A 257 -0.64 -0.85 -11.57
C SER A 257 -0.80 -0.22 -12.96
N ALA A 258 -2.03 0.05 -13.41
CA ALA A 258 -2.28 0.60 -14.75
C ALA A 258 -1.79 2.05 -14.92
N GLY A 259 -1.82 2.82 -13.85
CA GLY A 259 -1.61 4.27 -13.85
C GLY A 259 -2.84 5.04 -13.38
N ASN A 260 -2.61 6.28 -12.95
CA ASN A 260 -3.65 7.19 -12.51
C ASN A 260 -3.85 8.38 -13.48
N SER A 261 -3.67 8.12 -14.79
CA SER A 261 -3.81 9.09 -15.88
C SER A 261 -5.11 8.91 -16.67
N GLY A 262 -6.14 8.30 -16.07
CA GLY A 262 -7.40 7.93 -16.71
C GLY A 262 -8.14 9.06 -17.41
N ASN A 263 -7.91 10.32 -17.03
CA ASN A 263 -8.49 11.51 -17.66
C ASN A 263 -7.56 12.21 -18.67
N GLN A 264 -6.32 11.73 -18.85
CA GLN A 264 -5.35 12.32 -19.77
C GLN A 264 -5.32 11.56 -21.10
N PRO A 265 -5.21 12.27 -22.24
CA PRO A 265 -4.94 11.62 -23.53
C PRO A 265 -3.47 11.18 -23.61
N GLY A 266 -3.21 10.13 -24.39
CA GLY A 266 -1.84 9.75 -24.74
C GLY A 266 -1.17 10.79 -25.64
N PRO A 267 0.11 11.12 -25.42
CA PRO A 267 0.81 12.16 -26.20
C PRO A 267 1.23 11.68 -27.60
N ALA A 268 1.33 10.36 -27.82
CA ALA A 268 1.77 9.75 -29.07
C ALA A 268 1.25 8.31 -29.21
N GLY A 269 1.45 7.71 -30.39
CA GLY A 269 1.04 6.33 -30.69
C GLY A 269 -0.36 6.23 -31.33
N THR A 270 -0.84 4.99 -31.51
CA THR A 270 -2.09 4.66 -32.22
C THR A 270 -3.32 5.39 -31.67
N TYR A 271 -3.36 5.64 -30.36
CA TYR A 271 -4.48 6.25 -29.65
C TYR A 271 -4.20 7.69 -29.18
N ALA A 272 -3.21 8.36 -29.79
CA ALA A 272 -2.82 9.72 -29.40
C ALA A 272 -3.99 10.70 -29.50
N GLY A 273 -4.08 11.62 -28.53
CA GLY A 273 -5.11 12.66 -28.50
C GLY A 273 -6.51 12.18 -28.10
N LEU A 274 -6.73 10.87 -27.95
CA LEU A 274 -8.00 10.34 -27.46
C LEU A 274 -8.05 10.44 -25.92
N ALA A 275 -8.95 11.27 -25.40
CA ALA A 275 -9.13 11.40 -23.96
C ALA A 275 -9.80 10.14 -23.38
N GLY A 276 -9.38 9.72 -22.18
CA GLY A 276 -10.05 8.65 -21.46
C GLY A 276 -9.73 7.22 -21.93
N THR A 277 -8.72 7.03 -22.79
CA THR A 277 -8.34 5.73 -23.35
C THR A 277 -6.87 5.72 -23.77
N GLY A 278 -6.27 4.53 -23.84
CA GLY A 278 -4.90 4.33 -24.31
C GLY A 278 -3.86 5.07 -23.46
N ASN A 279 -4.11 5.20 -22.16
CA ASN A 279 -3.37 6.07 -21.24
C ASN A 279 -2.66 5.34 -20.10
N ILE A 280 -2.20 4.12 -20.38
CA ILE A 280 -1.33 3.33 -19.49
C ILE A 280 0.01 4.06 -19.29
N THR A 281 0.50 4.09 -18.05
CA THR A 281 1.66 4.90 -17.64
C THR A 281 2.97 4.11 -17.64
N GLY A 282 3.72 4.20 -18.73
CA GLY A 282 4.99 3.50 -18.92
C GLY A 282 4.89 2.32 -19.88
N GLU A 283 5.85 2.25 -20.81
CA GLU A 283 5.87 1.24 -21.87
C GLU A 283 5.94 -0.18 -21.31
N PHE A 284 6.66 -0.38 -20.19
CA PHE A 284 6.81 -1.67 -19.52
C PHE A 284 5.48 -2.35 -19.15
N LYS A 285 4.41 -1.59 -18.93
CA LYS A 285 3.07 -2.11 -18.60
C LYS A 285 2.33 -2.70 -19.81
N ASN A 286 2.85 -2.49 -21.02
CA ASN A 286 2.33 -3.09 -22.26
C ASN A 286 2.82 -4.52 -22.48
N SER A 287 3.66 -5.09 -21.61
CA SER A 287 4.06 -6.50 -21.66
C SER A 287 2.84 -7.43 -21.65
N LYS A 288 2.92 -8.51 -22.42
CA LYS A 288 1.85 -9.51 -22.61
C LYS A 288 1.73 -10.46 -21.41
N ASN A 289 2.87 -10.80 -20.82
CA ASN A 289 3.00 -11.86 -19.82
C ASN A 289 2.89 -11.35 -18.37
N SER A 290 2.79 -10.03 -18.18
CA SER A 290 2.46 -9.42 -16.88
C SER A 290 0.95 -9.24 -16.71
N LEU A 291 0.52 -8.84 -15.52
CA LEU A 291 -0.86 -8.45 -15.23
C LEU A 291 -0.91 -6.95 -14.91
N SER A 292 -1.67 -6.17 -15.69
CA SER A 292 -1.92 -4.75 -15.42
C SER A 292 -3.25 -4.58 -14.68
N VAL A 293 -3.27 -3.74 -13.65
CA VAL A 293 -4.38 -3.64 -12.71
C VAL A 293 -4.90 -2.20 -12.59
N GLY A 294 -6.18 -1.98 -12.94
CA GLY A 294 -6.87 -0.72 -12.69
C GLY A 294 -7.56 -0.67 -11.32
N ALA A 295 -8.05 0.50 -10.93
CA ALA A 295 -8.64 0.74 -9.61
C ALA A 295 -10.16 0.90 -9.63
N THR A 296 -10.83 0.32 -8.63
CA THR A 296 -12.24 0.56 -8.33
C THR A 296 -12.46 1.12 -6.92
N ASP A 297 -13.62 1.72 -6.71
CA ASP A 297 -14.10 2.11 -5.38
C ASP A 297 -14.70 0.92 -4.61
N ALA A 298 -15.21 1.17 -3.39
CA ALA A 298 -15.79 0.12 -2.54
C ALA A 298 -17.07 -0.52 -3.11
N LEU A 299 -17.71 0.11 -4.10
CA LEU A 299 -18.89 -0.38 -4.82
C LEU A 299 -18.51 -1.12 -6.11
N GLY A 300 -17.22 -1.26 -6.42
CA GLY A 300 -16.73 -1.91 -7.63
C GLY A 300 -16.81 -1.04 -8.89
N GLN A 301 -17.03 0.27 -8.75
CA GLN A 301 -17.03 1.20 -9.89
C GLN A 301 -15.60 1.60 -10.24
N VAL A 302 -15.24 1.54 -11.52
CA VAL A 302 -13.90 1.91 -11.97
C VAL A 302 -13.65 3.39 -11.74
N ALA A 303 -12.57 3.69 -11.01
CA ALA A 303 -12.22 5.03 -10.60
C ALA A 303 -11.95 5.92 -11.85
N PRO A 304 -12.42 7.18 -11.89
CA PRO A 304 -12.19 8.07 -13.04
C PRO A 304 -10.72 8.29 -13.39
N LEU A 305 -9.84 8.25 -12.39
CA LEU A 305 -8.40 8.41 -12.57
C LEU A 305 -7.70 7.12 -13.01
N SER A 306 -8.33 5.95 -12.90
CA SER A 306 -7.71 4.69 -13.34
C SER A 306 -7.42 4.75 -14.84
N SER A 307 -6.15 4.54 -15.21
CA SER A 307 -5.74 4.43 -16.60
C SER A 307 -6.44 3.25 -17.29
N ARG A 308 -6.69 3.42 -18.58
CA ARG A 308 -7.49 2.56 -19.43
C ARG A 308 -6.72 2.21 -20.69
N GLY A 309 -6.97 1.03 -21.22
CA GLY A 309 -6.44 0.61 -22.51
C GLY A 309 -7.18 1.29 -23.68
N PRO A 310 -6.95 0.83 -24.91
CA PRO A 310 -6.17 -0.37 -25.25
C PRO A 310 -4.66 -0.20 -25.03
N ALA A 311 -3.93 -1.32 -24.98
CA ALA A 311 -2.50 -1.29 -25.30
C ALA A 311 -2.29 -0.82 -26.75
N ALA A 312 -1.07 -0.42 -27.11
CA ALA A 312 -0.77 0.22 -28.39
C ALA A 312 -1.21 -0.56 -29.65
N ASP A 313 -1.20 -1.88 -29.55
CA ASP A 313 -1.57 -2.84 -30.58
C ASP A 313 -3.01 -3.35 -30.45
N GLY A 314 -3.81 -2.73 -29.58
CA GLY A 314 -5.23 -3.00 -29.42
C GLY A 314 -5.59 -4.10 -28.41
N ARG A 315 -4.60 -4.64 -27.68
CA ARG A 315 -4.83 -5.62 -26.61
C ARG A 315 -5.58 -5.01 -25.42
N VAL A 316 -6.26 -5.87 -24.66
CA VAL A 316 -6.96 -5.52 -23.42
C VAL A 316 -5.94 -5.11 -22.36
N LYS A 317 -6.06 -3.87 -21.89
CA LYS A 317 -5.38 -3.33 -20.70
C LYS A 317 -6.32 -2.34 -20.00
N PRO A 318 -6.21 -2.16 -18.67
CA PRO A 318 -5.72 -3.19 -17.75
C PRO A 318 -6.48 -4.51 -17.95
N GLU A 319 -5.87 -5.65 -17.63
CA GLU A 319 -6.59 -6.92 -17.74
C GLU A 319 -7.53 -7.15 -16.55
N LEU A 320 -7.24 -6.56 -15.39
CA LEU A 320 -8.04 -6.76 -14.19
C LEU A 320 -8.24 -5.41 -13.48
N VAL A 321 -9.32 -5.28 -12.71
CA VAL A 321 -9.46 -4.19 -11.74
C VAL A 321 -9.63 -4.75 -10.34
N ALA A 322 -9.23 -3.96 -9.35
CA ALA A 322 -9.40 -4.31 -7.95
C ALA A 322 -9.69 -3.06 -7.13
N PHE A 323 -10.23 -3.25 -5.92
CA PHE A 323 -10.42 -2.14 -5.00
C PHE A 323 -9.10 -1.41 -4.78
N GLY A 324 -9.14 -0.09 -4.93
CA GLY A 324 -8.01 0.78 -4.75
C GLY A 324 -8.49 2.22 -4.71
N ASP A 325 -9.19 2.59 -3.64
CA ASP A 325 -9.80 3.92 -3.47
C ASP A 325 -8.79 5.06 -3.68
N GLY A 326 -7.54 4.78 -3.35
CA GLY A 326 -6.47 5.71 -3.58
C GLY A 326 -5.88 5.71 -5.00
N GLY A 327 -5.99 4.61 -5.76
CA GLY A 327 -5.54 4.51 -7.14
C GLY A 327 -5.05 3.11 -7.51
N SER A 328 -4.55 2.96 -8.74
CA SER A 328 -4.12 1.66 -9.28
C SER A 328 -2.99 0.97 -8.50
N SER A 329 -2.25 1.72 -7.68
CA SER A 329 -1.20 1.17 -6.80
C SER A 329 -1.76 0.25 -5.72
N ASP A 330 -2.82 0.67 -5.00
CA ASP A 330 -3.52 -0.18 -4.01
C ASP A 330 -4.09 -1.43 -4.68
N ALA A 331 -4.70 -1.25 -5.85
CA ALA A 331 -5.30 -2.33 -6.61
C ALA A 331 -4.25 -3.38 -7.02
N ALA A 332 -3.09 -2.95 -7.54
CA ALA A 332 -1.98 -3.84 -7.88
C ALA A 332 -1.41 -4.57 -6.66
N ALA A 333 -1.30 -3.88 -5.52
CA ALA A 333 -0.86 -4.49 -4.26
C ALA A 333 -1.83 -5.59 -3.79
N LEU A 334 -3.13 -5.35 -3.84
CA LEU A 334 -4.14 -6.36 -3.48
C LEU A 334 -4.16 -7.54 -4.45
N VAL A 335 -3.98 -7.29 -5.76
CA VAL A 335 -3.85 -8.36 -6.77
C VAL A 335 -2.56 -9.16 -6.56
N SER A 336 -1.45 -8.53 -6.20
CA SER A 336 -0.20 -9.23 -5.86
C SER A 336 -0.38 -10.16 -4.65
N GLY A 337 -1.06 -9.67 -3.61
CA GLY A 337 -1.41 -10.50 -2.45
C GLY A 337 -2.36 -11.65 -2.79
N ALA A 338 -3.40 -11.39 -3.59
CA ALA A 338 -4.30 -12.45 -4.07
C ALA A 338 -3.58 -13.47 -4.95
N SER A 339 -2.62 -13.04 -5.78
CA SER A 339 -1.79 -13.93 -6.61
C SER A 339 -0.98 -14.89 -5.75
N LEU A 340 -0.42 -14.42 -4.62
CA LEU A 340 0.25 -15.30 -3.65
C LEU A 340 -0.72 -16.29 -2.99
N LEU A 341 -1.94 -15.87 -2.65
CA LEU A 341 -2.96 -16.79 -2.10
C LEU A 341 -3.32 -17.87 -3.12
N THR A 342 -3.49 -17.51 -4.39
CA THR A 342 -3.75 -18.43 -5.50
C THR A 342 -2.57 -19.39 -5.73
N GLN A 343 -1.33 -18.90 -5.71
CA GLN A 343 -0.13 -19.75 -5.79
C GLN A 343 -0.01 -20.70 -4.59
N HIS A 344 -0.33 -20.23 -3.37
CA HIS A 344 -0.30 -21.06 -2.16
C HIS A 344 -1.37 -22.16 -2.23
N ALA A 345 -2.58 -21.84 -2.69
CA ALA A 345 -3.65 -22.82 -2.89
C ALA A 345 -3.25 -23.94 -3.87
N TYR A 346 -2.58 -23.60 -4.97
CA TYR A 346 -2.04 -24.60 -5.89
C TYR A 346 -0.91 -25.41 -5.23
N LYS A 347 0.05 -24.74 -4.59
CA LYS A 347 1.20 -25.41 -3.94
C LYS A 347 0.77 -26.38 -2.84
N GLU A 348 -0.25 -26.05 -2.06
CA GLU A 348 -0.83 -26.93 -1.03
C GLU A 348 -1.32 -28.25 -1.63
N ARG A 349 -1.87 -28.21 -2.86
CA ARG A 349 -2.44 -29.40 -3.52
C ARG A 349 -1.43 -30.16 -4.38
N TYR A 350 -0.48 -29.47 -5.01
CA TYR A 350 0.40 -30.04 -6.03
C TYR A 350 1.90 -30.03 -5.67
N GLY A 351 2.27 -29.45 -4.51
CA GLY A 351 3.65 -29.42 -4.00
C GLY A 351 4.62 -28.48 -4.73
N THR A 352 4.20 -27.88 -5.85
CA THR A 352 4.99 -26.99 -6.71
C THR A 352 4.25 -25.68 -6.96
N LEU A 353 4.94 -24.67 -7.49
CA LEU A 353 4.29 -23.41 -7.88
C LEU A 353 3.66 -23.54 -9.28
N PRO A 354 2.48 -22.93 -9.51
CA PRO A 354 1.89 -22.88 -10.85
C PRO A 354 2.70 -21.95 -11.77
N SER A 355 2.42 -22.04 -13.07
CA SER A 355 2.89 -21.04 -14.03
C SER A 355 2.18 -19.68 -13.81
N ALA A 356 2.84 -18.58 -14.16
CA ALA A 356 2.28 -17.25 -14.15
C ALA A 356 1.09 -17.13 -15.12
N ALA A 357 1.13 -17.87 -16.24
CA ALA A 357 0.00 -18.00 -17.17
C ALA A 357 -1.22 -18.63 -16.48
N LEU A 358 -1.05 -19.69 -15.69
CA LEU A 358 -2.14 -20.31 -14.94
C LEU A 358 -2.71 -19.37 -13.87
N VAL A 359 -1.85 -18.68 -13.11
CA VAL A 359 -2.31 -17.69 -12.11
C VAL A 359 -3.08 -16.55 -12.80
N LYS A 360 -2.55 -16.00 -13.90
CA LYS A 360 -3.22 -14.97 -14.71
C LYS A 360 -4.57 -15.48 -15.23
N ALA A 361 -4.62 -16.67 -15.82
CA ALA A 361 -5.86 -17.26 -16.33
C ALA A 361 -6.93 -17.37 -15.24
N VAL A 362 -6.56 -17.93 -14.07
CA VAL A 362 -7.50 -18.12 -12.95
C VAL A 362 -8.03 -16.78 -12.42
N LEU A 363 -7.16 -15.80 -12.18
CA LEU A 363 -7.58 -14.48 -11.69
C LEU A 363 -8.56 -13.79 -12.65
N LEU A 364 -8.30 -13.85 -13.95
CA LEU A 364 -9.16 -13.25 -14.98
C LEU A 364 -10.48 -14.03 -15.15
N ASN A 365 -10.44 -15.35 -15.03
CA ASN A 365 -11.63 -16.18 -15.17
C ASN A 365 -12.61 -16.06 -14.00
N THR A 366 -12.10 -15.83 -12.79
CA THR A 366 -12.94 -15.72 -11.59
C THR A 366 -13.43 -14.30 -11.33
N ALA A 367 -12.89 -13.30 -12.04
CA ALA A 367 -13.23 -11.90 -11.82
C ALA A 367 -14.73 -11.61 -11.97
N ASP A 368 -15.32 -10.79 -11.09
CA ASP A 368 -16.72 -10.37 -11.27
C ASP A 368 -16.80 -9.34 -12.40
N ASP A 369 -17.72 -9.54 -13.34
CA ASP A 369 -17.95 -8.60 -14.43
C ASP A 369 -18.37 -7.23 -13.86
N THR A 370 -17.65 -6.17 -14.22
CA THR A 370 -17.91 -4.78 -13.84
C THR A 370 -17.54 -3.87 -15.01
N GLY A 371 -18.10 -2.66 -15.06
CA GLY A 371 -18.00 -1.82 -16.24
C GLY A 371 -18.98 -2.28 -17.33
N ARG A 372 -18.51 -2.44 -18.56
CA ARG A 372 -19.34 -2.95 -19.66
C ARG A 372 -19.30 -4.47 -19.69
N PRO A 373 -20.38 -5.13 -20.12
CA PRO A 373 -20.47 -6.59 -20.03
C PRO A 373 -19.32 -7.36 -20.67
N ASN A 374 -18.89 -8.40 -19.98
CA ASN A 374 -17.83 -9.36 -20.31
C ASN A 374 -16.41 -8.79 -20.24
N VAL A 375 -15.95 -8.14 -21.32
CA VAL A 375 -14.57 -7.65 -21.45
C VAL A 375 -14.61 -6.25 -22.04
N ASP A 376 -13.85 -5.32 -21.47
CA ASP A 376 -13.70 -3.96 -21.99
C ASP A 376 -12.30 -3.35 -21.71
N PHE A 377 -12.02 -2.16 -22.25
CA PHE A 377 -10.74 -1.45 -22.04
C PHE A 377 -10.66 -0.65 -20.73
N THR A 378 -11.67 -0.73 -19.87
CA THR A 378 -11.83 0.03 -18.63
C THR A 378 -11.63 -0.86 -17.40
N ALA A 379 -12.40 -1.93 -17.29
CA ALA A 379 -12.36 -2.95 -16.25
C ALA A 379 -11.58 -4.21 -16.65
N GLY A 380 -11.23 -4.37 -17.93
CA GLY A 380 -10.58 -5.57 -18.42
C GLY A 380 -11.54 -6.75 -18.40
N TYR A 381 -11.16 -7.83 -17.73
CA TYR A 381 -11.99 -9.02 -17.48
C TYR A 381 -12.82 -8.92 -16.18
N GLY A 382 -12.69 -7.83 -15.42
CA GLY A 382 -13.54 -7.54 -14.25
C GLY A 382 -12.80 -7.29 -12.93
N GLN A 383 -13.58 -7.25 -11.86
CA GLN A 383 -13.14 -7.05 -10.48
C GLN A 383 -12.52 -8.33 -9.90
N LEU A 384 -11.37 -8.22 -9.24
CA LEU A 384 -10.70 -9.32 -8.55
C LEU A 384 -11.64 -10.11 -7.61
N ASP A 385 -11.75 -11.41 -7.85
CA ASP A 385 -12.31 -12.40 -6.91
C ASP A 385 -11.22 -13.33 -6.38
N ALA A 386 -10.61 -12.98 -5.24
CA ALA A 386 -9.61 -13.83 -4.60
C ALA A 386 -10.18 -15.16 -4.07
N LEU A 387 -11.46 -15.19 -3.68
CA LEU A 387 -12.09 -16.39 -3.16
C LEU A 387 -12.35 -17.41 -4.26
N GLY A 388 -12.89 -16.94 -5.39
CA GLY A 388 -13.05 -17.69 -6.62
C GLY A 388 -11.71 -18.29 -7.02
N ALA A 389 -10.66 -17.47 -7.15
CA ALA A 389 -9.33 -17.91 -7.58
C ALA A 389 -8.72 -19.01 -6.68
N VAL A 390 -8.79 -18.85 -5.35
CA VAL A 390 -8.32 -19.88 -4.41
C VAL A 390 -9.15 -21.17 -4.55
N LYS A 391 -10.47 -21.05 -4.69
CA LYS A 391 -11.38 -22.19 -4.88
C LYS A 391 -11.09 -22.92 -6.19
N THR A 392 -10.86 -22.21 -7.30
CA THR A 392 -10.48 -22.79 -8.61
C THR A 392 -9.24 -23.68 -8.49
N MET A 393 -8.19 -23.19 -7.81
CA MET A 393 -6.95 -23.92 -7.60
C MET A 393 -7.15 -25.14 -6.71
N LEU A 394 -7.85 -24.98 -5.59
CA LEU A 394 -8.11 -26.06 -4.65
C LEU A 394 -9.00 -27.15 -5.24
N GLU A 395 -9.92 -26.82 -6.14
CA GLU A 395 -10.83 -27.78 -6.77
C GLU A 395 -10.29 -28.36 -8.09
N GLY A 396 -9.15 -27.88 -8.58
CA GLY A 396 -8.54 -28.38 -9.82
C GLY A 396 -9.32 -28.01 -11.08
N ARG A 397 -9.96 -26.83 -11.11
CA ARG A 397 -10.80 -26.37 -12.23
C ARG A 397 -9.97 -25.71 -13.35
N PHE A 398 -8.90 -26.38 -13.76
CA PHE A 398 -7.98 -25.93 -14.81
C PHE A 398 -7.35 -27.11 -15.57
N ARG A 399 -6.78 -26.84 -16.75
CA ARG A 399 -5.99 -27.77 -17.58
C ARG A 399 -4.77 -27.02 -18.12
N GLU A 400 -3.62 -27.68 -18.12
CA GLU A 400 -2.41 -27.19 -18.76
C GLU A 400 -2.04 -28.12 -19.91
N GLY A 401 -1.44 -27.56 -20.96
CA GLY A 401 -1.05 -28.33 -22.13
C GLY A 401 -0.08 -27.57 -23.02
N THR A 402 0.30 -28.17 -24.14
CA THR A 402 1.14 -27.57 -25.17
C THR A 402 0.52 -27.78 -26.53
N ILE A 403 0.63 -26.80 -27.42
CA ILE A 403 0.10 -26.90 -28.77
C ILE A 403 1.11 -26.40 -29.81
N THR A 404 1.17 -27.11 -30.94
CA THR A 404 2.04 -26.81 -32.09
C THR A 404 1.23 -26.14 -33.21
N GLN A 405 1.94 -25.60 -34.20
CA GLN A 405 1.34 -24.98 -35.39
C GLN A 405 0.36 -25.93 -36.09
N GLY A 406 -0.88 -25.49 -36.29
CA GLY A 406 -1.92 -26.21 -37.02
C GLY A 406 -2.64 -27.30 -36.21
N ASP A 407 -2.12 -27.68 -35.05
CA ASP A 407 -2.72 -28.72 -34.21
C ASP A 407 -3.99 -28.22 -33.50
N ARG A 408 -4.84 -29.16 -33.12
CA ARG A 408 -6.08 -28.92 -32.37
C ARG A 408 -6.19 -29.90 -31.21
N GLN A 409 -6.62 -29.40 -30.06
CA GLN A 409 -6.85 -30.19 -28.86
C GLN A 409 -8.25 -29.92 -28.30
N GLY A 410 -9.02 -30.99 -28.06
CA GLY A 410 -10.33 -30.92 -27.42
C GLY A 410 -10.24 -31.22 -25.93
N ILE A 411 -10.88 -30.41 -25.09
CA ILE A 411 -10.95 -30.56 -23.64
C ILE A 411 -12.43 -30.57 -23.22
N SER A 412 -12.87 -31.67 -22.62
CA SER A 412 -14.23 -31.80 -22.11
C SER A 412 -14.39 -31.08 -20.77
N ILE A 413 -15.42 -30.25 -20.64
CA ILE A 413 -15.75 -29.50 -19.42
C ILE A 413 -17.11 -29.98 -18.89
N PRO A 414 -17.15 -30.69 -17.75
CA PRO A 414 -18.40 -31.13 -17.16
C PRO A 414 -19.08 -29.98 -16.41
N VAL A 415 -20.04 -29.31 -17.06
CA VAL A 415 -20.83 -28.22 -16.46
C VAL A 415 -21.88 -28.79 -15.51
N PRO A 416 -21.98 -28.40 -14.23
CA PRO A 416 -23.03 -28.89 -13.33
C PRO A 416 -24.43 -28.37 -13.70
N VAL A 417 -25.47 -29.13 -13.37
CA VAL A 417 -26.87 -28.66 -13.46
C VAL A 417 -27.06 -27.48 -12.51
N GLY A 418 -27.84 -26.48 -12.92
CA GLY A 418 -28.09 -25.26 -12.13
C GLY A 418 -27.02 -24.20 -12.27
N THR A 419 -26.04 -24.38 -13.16
CA THR A 419 -25.08 -23.32 -13.51
C THR A 419 -25.81 -22.18 -14.21
N HIS A 420 -25.74 -20.97 -13.66
CA HIS A 420 -26.25 -19.73 -14.27
C HIS A 420 -25.24 -19.11 -15.23
N ARG A 421 -23.94 -19.26 -14.96
CA ARG A 421 -22.88 -18.80 -15.87
C ARG A 421 -21.70 -19.75 -15.87
N LEU A 422 -21.24 -20.11 -17.07
CA LEU A 422 -19.97 -20.78 -17.31
C LEU A 422 -18.96 -19.74 -17.80
N LYS A 423 -17.78 -19.69 -17.19
CA LYS A 423 -16.67 -18.85 -17.67
C LYS A 423 -15.48 -19.73 -17.96
N ILE A 424 -14.86 -19.54 -19.13
CA ILE A 424 -13.69 -20.29 -19.58
C ILE A 424 -12.67 -19.29 -20.09
N THR A 425 -11.44 -19.35 -19.58
CA THR A 425 -10.35 -18.48 -19.99
C THR A 425 -9.13 -19.31 -20.37
N LEU A 426 -8.60 -19.05 -21.56
CA LEU A 426 -7.32 -19.55 -22.05
C LEU A 426 -6.28 -18.44 -21.89
N ALA A 427 -5.10 -18.75 -21.37
CA ALA A 427 -3.96 -17.83 -21.33
C ALA A 427 -2.65 -18.56 -21.59
N TRP A 428 -1.66 -17.85 -22.12
CA TRP A 428 -0.32 -18.39 -22.34
C TRP A 428 0.77 -17.33 -22.14
N THR A 429 1.97 -17.80 -21.75
CA THR A 429 3.19 -16.99 -21.75
C THR A 429 3.72 -16.93 -23.18
N ASP A 430 3.42 -15.85 -23.88
CA ASP A 430 3.77 -15.63 -25.29
C ASP A 430 5.25 -15.17 -25.41
N PRO A 431 6.05 -15.66 -26.37
CA PRO A 431 7.42 -15.18 -26.58
C PRO A 431 7.48 -13.68 -26.81
N GLU A 432 8.54 -13.03 -26.36
CA GLU A 432 8.71 -11.59 -26.47
C GLU A 432 8.72 -11.12 -27.94
N ALA A 433 8.07 -10.00 -28.24
CA ALA A 433 8.05 -9.43 -29.59
C ALA A 433 9.22 -8.46 -29.82
N ALA A 434 9.39 -8.04 -31.08
CA ALA A 434 10.25 -6.90 -31.39
C ALA A 434 9.66 -5.62 -30.78
N ALA A 435 10.53 -4.74 -30.26
CA ALA A 435 10.09 -3.43 -29.78
C ALA A 435 9.43 -2.64 -30.92
N ASN A 436 8.32 -1.96 -30.59
CA ASN A 436 7.49 -1.19 -31.50
C ASN A 436 6.90 -2.01 -32.67
N ALA A 437 6.72 -3.33 -32.48
CA ALA A 437 5.96 -4.15 -33.41
C ALA A 437 4.49 -3.66 -33.48
N ALA A 438 3.92 -3.65 -34.68
CA ALA A 438 2.52 -3.27 -34.90
C ALA A 438 1.52 -4.21 -34.18
N THR A 439 1.92 -5.47 -34.02
CA THR A 439 1.23 -6.49 -33.23
C THR A 439 2.26 -7.13 -32.31
N ALA A 440 2.03 -7.12 -31.00
CA ALA A 440 2.95 -7.75 -30.06
C ALA A 440 2.73 -9.27 -29.97
N LEU A 441 1.55 -9.81 -30.30
CA LEU A 441 1.28 -11.24 -30.28
C LEU A 441 2.19 -12.01 -31.25
N VAL A 442 2.95 -12.99 -30.74
CA VAL A 442 3.87 -13.84 -31.54
C VAL A 442 3.21 -15.17 -31.85
N ASN A 443 2.80 -15.89 -30.81
CA ASN A 443 2.03 -17.12 -30.92
C ASN A 443 0.55 -16.83 -30.70
N ASP A 444 -0.26 -17.23 -31.67
CA ASP A 444 -1.69 -17.03 -31.80
C ASP A 444 -2.38 -18.38 -31.57
N LEU A 445 -3.07 -18.50 -30.43
CA LEU A 445 -3.88 -19.67 -30.10
C LEU A 445 -5.35 -19.26 -30.14
N ASP A 446 -6.19 -20.06 -30.80
CA ASP A 446 -7.63 -19.83 -30.83
C ASP A 446 -8.36 -20.84 -29.94
N MET A 447 -9.34 -20.37 -29.18
CA MET A 447 -10.28 -21.14 -28.38
C MET A 447 -11.69 -21.07 -28.99
N THR A 448 -12.38 -22.19 -29.07
CA THR A 448 -13.82 -22.23 -29.27
C THR A 448 -14.48 -23.15 -28.25
N LEU A 449 -15.72 -22.86 -27.88
CA LEU A 449 -16.56 -23.76 -27.11
C LEU A 449 -17.55 -24.40 -28.07
N VAL A 450 -17.71 -25.71 -28.01
CA VAL A 450 -18.62 -26.47 -28.86
C VAL A 450 -19.55 -27.27 -27.98
N ASP A 451 -20.84 -27.31 -28.30
CA ASP A 451 -21.77 -28.21 -27.63
C ASP A 451 -21.47 -29.68 -27.99
N ARG A 452 -22.04 -30.62 -27.22
CA ARG A 452 -21.75 -32.05 -27.37
C ARG A 452 -22.15 -32.60 -28.75
N ASN A 453 -23.12 -31.97 -29.40
CA ASN A 453 -23.62 -32.38 -30.71
C ASN A 453 -22.84 -31.75 -31.86
N GLY A 454 -21.92 -30.82 -31.59
CA GLY A 454 -21.19 -30.09 -32.62
C GLY A 454 -22.04 -29.06 -33.39
N THR A 455 -23.22 -28.71 -32.89
CA THR A 455 -24.20 -27.86 -33.58
C THR A 455 -24.06 -26.39 -33.24
N GLN A 456 -23.64 -26.07 -32.02
CA GLN A 456 -23.43 -24.71 -31.55
C GLN A 456 -21.97 -24.47 -31.22
N VAL A 457 -21.43 -23.37 -31.73
CA VAL A 457 -20.05 -22.96 -31.53
C VAL A 457 -20.04 -21.53 -30.98
N TRP A 458 -19.41 -21.35 -29.83
CA TRP A 458 -19.16 -20.03 -29.24
C TRP A 458 -17.70 -19.66 -29.42
N GLN A 459 -17.48 -18.46 -29.92
CA GLN A 459 -16.17 -17.82 -30.05
C GLN A 459 -15.87 -16.96 -28.81
N PRO A 460 -14.60 -16.57 -28.60
CA PRO A 460 -14.23 -15.71 -27.49
C PRO A 460 -14.75 -14.29 -27.70
N TRP A 461 -14.70 -13.51 -26.62
CA TRP A 461 -15.00 -12.09 -26.67
C TRP A 461 -13.82 -11.30 -27.27
N THR A 462 -14.11 -10.51 -28.29
CA THR A 462 -13.14 -9.63 -28.96
C THR A 462 -13.67 -8.20 -29.01
N LEU A 463 -12.82 -7.25 -28.64
CA LEU A 463 -13.10 -5.81 -28.70
C LEU A 463 -12.73 -5.20 -30.05
N SER A 464 -13.37 -4.07 -30.39
CA SER A 464 -12.92 -3.24 -31.51
C SER A 464 -11.72 -2.43 -31.07
N SER A 465 -10.60 -2.55 -31.78
CA SER A 465 -9.37 -1.81 -31.48
C SER A 465 -9.16 -0.57 -32.37
N TYR A 466 -10.15 -0.21 -33.19
CA TYR A 466 -10.05 0.94 -34.08
C TYR A 466 -9.87 2.23 -33.27
N PRO A 467 -8.90 3.11 -33.60
CA PRO A 467 -8.53 4.27 -32.78
C PRO A 467 -9.54 5.42 -32.89
N HIS A 468 -10.76 5.17 -32.45
CA HIS A 468 -11.83 6.15 -32.36
C HIS A 468 -12.71 5.86 -31.15
N LEU A 469 -13.17 6.92 -30.46
CA LEU A 469 -13.85 6.78 -29.16
C LEU A 469 -15.12 5.93 -29.24
N ASP A 470 -15.91 6.06 -30.31
CA ASP A 470 -17.13 5.25 -30.47
C ASP A 470 -16.82 3.75 -30.59
N SER A 471 -15.72 3.42 -31.25
CA SER A 471 -15.32 2.06 -31.61
C SER A 471 -14.78 1.36 -30.38
N LEU A 472 -13.94 2.06 -29.61
CA LEU A 472 -13.46 1.62 -28.30
C LEU A 472 -14.57 1.57 -27.24
N ALA A 473 -15.71 2.22 -27.50
CA ALA A 473 -16.88 2.20 -26.62
C ALA A 473 -17.83 1.01 -26.88
N LEU A 474 -17.70 0.31 -28.02
CA LEU A 474 -18.59 -0.79 -28.38
C LEU A 474 -18.44 -1.99 -27.43
N PRO A 475 -19.55 -2.71 -27.14
CA PRO A 475 -19.47 -3.97 -26.39
C PRO A 475 -18.66 -5.02 -27.16
N ALA A 476 -18.02 -5.93 -26.42
CA ALA A 476 -17.30 -7.05 -27.00
C ALA A 476 -18.23 -7.94 -27.84
N ARG A 477 -17.66 -8.55 -28.88
CA ARG A 477 -18.39 -9.40 -29.83
C ARG A 477 -17.74 -10.78 -29.93
N ARG A 478 -18.54 -11.80 -30.22
CA ARG A 478 -18.07 -13.18 -30.45
C ARG A 478 -17.29 -13.27 -31.76
N ARG A 479 -15.97 -13.30 -31.68
CA ARG A 479 -15.03 -13.41 -32.82
C ARG A 479 -13.70 -14.00 -32.34
N PRO A 480 -12.90 -14.67 -33.20
CA PRO A 480 -11.54 -15.06 -32.85
C PRO A 480 -10.71 -13.85 -32.41
N ASN A 481 -9.85 -14.03 -31.39
CA ASN A 481 -9.02 -12.96 -30.87
C ASN A 481 -7.54 -13.17 -31.26
N HIS A 482 -7.13 -12.53 -32.35
CA HIS A 482 -5.75 -12.58 -32.85
C HIS A 482 -4.84 -11.46 -32.31
N ARG A 483 -5.14 -10.92 -31.11
CA ARG A 483 -4.36 -9.83 -30.49
C ARG A 483 -3.90 -10.17 -29.08
N ASP A 484 -4.82 -10.66 -28.25
CA ASP A 484 -4.54 -10.94 -26.85
C ASP A 484 -3.92 -12.33 -26.68
N ASN A 485 -3.01 -12.47 -25.71
CA ASN A 485 -2.53 -13.78 -25.25
C ASN A 485 -3.45 -14.38 -24.16
N VAL A 486 -4.69 -13.90 -24.12
CA VAL A 486 -5.77 -14.33 -23.24
C VAL A 486 -7.08 -14.30 -24.02
N GLU A 487 -7.81 -15.41 -24.03
CA GLU A 487 -9.13 -15.50 -24.62
C GLU A 487 -10.16 -15.94 -23.58
N GLN A 488 -11.34 -15.32 -23.57
CA GLN A 488 -12.42 -15.69 -22.66
C GLN A 488 -13.74 -15.94 -23.39
N ILE A 489 -14.41 -17.03 -22.98
CA ILE A 489 -15.77 -17.38 -23.35
C ILE A 489 -16.59 -17.42 -22.05
N THR A 490 -17.63 -16.59 -21.97
CA THR A 490 -18.70 -16.75 -20.99
C THR A 490 -19.91 -17.42 -21.65
N LEU A 491 -20.77 -18.09 -20.89
CA LEU A 491 -22.03 -18.65 -21.40
C LEU A 491 -23.07 -18.56 -20.30
N GLU A 492 -24.15 -17.80 -20.54
CA GLU A 492 -25.27 -17.68 -19.63
C GLU A 492 -26.20 -18.90 -19.76
N ASN A 493 -26.72 -19.38 -18.63
CA ASN A 493 -27.64 -20.50 -18.50
C ASN A 493 -27.29 -21.71 -19.38
N PRO A 494 -26.07 -22.26 -19.27
CA PRO A 494 -25.69 -23.44 -20.03
C PRO A 494 -26.66 -24.60 -19.73
N SER A 495 -27.06 -25.32 -20.77
CA SER A 495 -27.83 -26.56 -20.61
C SER A 495 -27.08 -27.59 -19.74
N ALA A 496 -27.84 -28.47 -19.07
CA ALA A 496 -27.40 -29.47 -18.08
C ALA A 496 -26.21 -30.38 -18.48
N ALA A 497 -25.72 -31.16 -17.51
CA ALA A 497 -24.32 -31.58 -17.40
C ALA A 497 -23.66 -32.41 -18.52
N GLY A 498 -22.37 -32.11 -18.74
CA GLY A 498 -21.46 -32.87 -19.62
C GLY A 498 -21.47 -32.47 -21.10
N ALA A 499 -21.97 -31.27 -21.42
CA ALA A 499 -22.38 -30.91 -22.78
C ALA A 499 -21.40 -30.06 -23.59
N TYR A 500 -20.19 -29.76 -23.11
CA TYR A 500 -19.31 -28.82 -23.81
C TYR A 500 -17.88 -29.31 -23.96
N MET A 501 -17.32 -29.07 -25.13
CA MET A 501 -15.92 -29.29 -25.47
C MET A 501 -15.27 -27.96 -25.82
N VAL A 502 -14.21 -27.62 -25.11
CA VAL A 502 -13.32 -26.51 -25.48
C VAL A 502 -12.35 -27.04 -26.53
N GLN A 503 -12.31 -26.43 -27.71
CA GLN A 503 -11.30 -26.70 -28.72
C GLN A 503 -10.25 -25.59 -28.69
N ILE A 504 -8.99 -25.98 -28.53
CA ILE A 504 -7.83 -25.09 -28.58
C ILE A 504 -7.07 -25.42 -29.86
N SER A 505 -6.65 -24.41 -30.62
CA SER A 505 -5.88 -24.59 -31.85
C SER A 505 -4.66 -23.70 -31.93
N GLY A 506 -3.55 -24.25 -32.45
CA GLY A 506 -2.33 -23.49 -32.71
C GLY A 506 -2.41 -22.74 -34.03
N PHE A 507 -3.24 -21.68 -34.09
CA PHE A 507 -3.51 -20.93 -35.32
C PHE A 507 -2.23 -20.42 -35.99
N ARG A 508 -1.38 -19.71 -35.23
CA ARG A 508 -0.05 -19.27 -35.66
C ARG A 508 0.94 -19.36 -34.50
N VAL A 509 1.62 -20.49 -34.35
CA VAL A 509 2.70 -20.74 -33.40
C VAL A 509 4.05 -20.57 -34.11
N ALA A 510 4.53 -19.33 -34.18
CA ALA A 510 5.81 -18.98 -34.80
C ALA A 510 7.03 -19.52 -34.04
N GLN A 511 6.91 -19.69 -32.72
CA GLN A 511 7.92 -20.29 -31.85
C GLN A 511 7.25 -21.36 -30.98
N GLY A 512 7.35 -22.62 -31.38
CA GLY A 512 6.59 -23.72 -30.76
C GLY A 512 7.43 -24.84 -30.14
N PRO A 513 6.78 -25.75 -29.40
CA PRO A 513 5.36 -25.72 -29.02
C PRO A 513 5.05 -24.61 -27.99
N GLN A 514 3.82 -24.08 -28.00
CA GLN A 514 3.35 -23.08 -27.03
C GLN A 514 2.62 -23.78 -25.87
N ALA A 515 3.11 -23.61 -24.65
CA ALA A 515 2.39 -24.02 -23.45
C ALA A 515 1.21 -23.08 -23.16
N TYR A 516 0.09 -23.63 -22.67
CA TYR A 516 -1.10 -22.87 -22.34
C TYR A 516 -1.74 -23.35 -21.02
N SER A 517 -2.55 -22.47 -20.43
CA SER A 517 -3.37 -22.74 -19.26
C SER A 517 -4.82 -22.40 -19.57
N LEU A 518 -5.71 -23.37 -19.40
CA LEU A 518 -7.15 -23.24 -19.53
C LEU A 518 -7.76 -23.33 -18.13
N THR A 519 -8.66 -22.41 -17.78
CA THR A 519 -9.39 -22.45 -16.51
C THR A 519 -10.89 -22.30 -16.76
N TYR A 520 -11.70 -22.81 -15.84
CA TYR A 520 -13.16 -22.71 -15.95
C TYR A 520 -13.85 -22.51 -14.60
N GLU A 521 -14.95 -21.77 -14.59
CA GLU A 521 -15.76 -21.47 -13.41
C GLU A 521 -17.24 -21.72 -13.68
N PHE A 522 -17.96 -22.10 -12.63
CA PHE A 522 -19.41 -22.33 -12.63
C PHE A 522 -20.02 -21.43 -11.57
N GLU A 523 -20.81 -20.46 -12.00
CA GLU A 523 -21.54 -19.58 -11.10
C GLU A 523 -22.99 -20.05 -11.03
N SER A 524 -23.45 -20.45 -9.83
CA SER A 524 -24.79 -21.00 -9.60
C SER A 524 -25.44 -20.38 -8.36
N ASP A 525 -24.96 -20.71 -7.17
CA ASP A 525 -25.69 -20.44 -5.94
C ASP A 525 -25.41 -19.05 -5.37
N LEU A 526 -26.41 -18.50 -4.67
CA LEU A 526 -26.22 -17.32 -3.81
C LEU A 526 -25.23 -17.68 -2.69
N THR A 527 -24.11 -16.95 -2.60
CA THR A 527 -23.13 -17.15 -1.51
C THR A 527 -22.77 -15.87 -0.78
N TRP A 528 -22.66 -15.93 0.54
CA TRP A 528 -22.27 -14.79 1.37
C TRP A 528 -20.77 -14.49 1.30
N VAL A 529 -20.41 -13.22 1.10
CA VAL A 529 -19.01 -12.75 1.12
C VAL A 529 -18.70 -12.00 2.42
N HIS A 530 -19.57 -11.04 2.78
CA HIS A 530 -19.40 -10.22 3.97
C HIS A 530 -20.77 -9.91 4.60
N PRO A 531 -20.93 -10.07 5.92
CA PRO A 531 -19.91 -10.35 6.93
C PRO A 531 -19.43 -11.81 6.94
N SER A 532 -18.29 -12.04 7.58
CA SER A 532 -17.72 -13.38 7.80
C SER A 532 -17.20 -13.52 9.23
N LYS A 533 -16.82 -14.73 9.64
CA LYS A 533 -16.19 -14.95 10.95
C LYS A 533 -14.77 -14.35 11.09
N ALA A 534 -14.15 -13.87 10.00
CA ALA A 534 -12.76 -13.40 10.01
C ALA A 534 -12.58 -11.98 10.57
N ARG A 535 -13.61 -11.13 10.51
CA ARG A 535 -13.56 -9.72 10.92
C ARG A 535 -14.85 -9.34 11.63
N ASN A 536 -14.77 -8.44 12.59
CA ASN A 536 -15.96 -7.89 13.25
C ASN A 536 -16.61 -6.82 12.37
N LEU A 537 -17.94 -6.68 12.46
CA LEU A 537 -18.63 -5.44 12.09
C LEU A 537 -18.51 -4.44 13.24
N ARG A 538 -18.29 -3.17 12.89
CA ARG A 538 -18.19 -2.09 13.88
C ARG A 538 -19.57 -1.70 14.38
N ALA A 539 -19.75 -1.71 15.70
CA ALA A 539 -21.03 -1.46 16.34
C ALA A 539 -21.45 0.01 16.18
N ALA A 540 -22.71 0.25 15.78
CA ALA A 540 -23.27 1.56 15.43
C ALA A 540 -22.60 2.27 14.24
N GLU A 541 -21.86 1.54 13.40
CA GLU A 541 -21.22 2.07 12.19
C GLU A 541 -21.79 1.41 10.93
N SER A 542 -21.71 2.13 9.80
CA SER A 542 -22.13 1.62 8.51
C SER A 542 -21.10 0.65 7.94
N ALA A 543 -21.55 -0.52 7.48
CA ALA A 543 -20.76 -1.50 6.74
C ALA A 543 -21.45 -1.86 5.42
N LEU A 544 -20.66 -2.24 4.42
CA LEU A 544 -21.18 -2.75 3.15
C LEU A 544 -21.22 -4.28 3.19
N LEU A 545 -22.42 -4.84 3.30
CA LEU A 545 -22.67 -6.26 3.18
C LEU A 545 -22.48 -6.69 1.72
N ARG A 546 -21.99 -7.92 1.50
CA ARG A 546 -21.64 -8.43 0.18
C ARG A 546 -22.02 -9.89 0.00
N TRP A 547 -22.51 -10.25 -1.18
CA TRP A 547 -22.81 -11.62 -1.60
C TRP A 547 -22.50 -11.79 -3.09
N GLN A 548 -22.33 -13.03 -3.54
CA GLN A 548 -22.19 -13.37 -4.95
C GLN A 548 -23.52 -13.88 -5.50
N TRP A 549 -23.92 -13.37 -6.66
CA TRP A 549 -25.11 -13.81 -7.37
C TRP A 549 -24.94 -13.61 -8.88
N ALA A 550 -24.95 -14.72 -9.64
CA ALA A 550 -24.85 -14.71 -11.09
C ALA A 550 -26.18 -15.03 -11.80
N GLY A 551 -27.22 -15.35 -11.03
CA GLY A 551 -28.55 -15.60 -11.57
C GLY A 551 -29.25 -14.31 -12.01
N PRO A 552 -30.48 -14.42 -12.55
CA PRO A 552 -31.28 -13.26 -12.95
C PRO A 552 -31.60 -12.36 -11.75
N ALA A 553 -31.97 -11.10 -12.01
CA ALA A 553 -32.45 -10.18 -10.99
C ALA A 553 -33.54 -10.86 -10.14
N THR A 554 -33.29 -10.96 -8.84
CA THR A 554 -34.09 -11.78 -7.92
C THR A 554 -34.28 -10.99 -6.63
N ALA A 555 -35.55 -10.77 -6.26
CA ALA A 555 -35.88 -10.11 -5.01
C ALA A 555 -35.56 -11.01 -3.81
N ALA A 556 -34.92 -10.45 -2.79
CA ALA A 556 -34.64 -11.09 -1.52
C ALA A 556 -35.02 -10.20 -0.34
N ARG A 557 -35.42 -10.82 0.77
CA ARG A 557 -35.57 -10.15 2.07
C ARG A 557 -34.31 -10.34 2.89
N LEU A 558 -33.76 -9.27 3.45
CA LEU A 558 -32.59 -9.31 4.33
C LEU A 558 -33.03 -9.25 5.78
N GLU A 559 -32.56 -10.20 6.58
CA GLU A 559 -32.90 -10.32 7.99
C GLU A 559 -31.66 -10.49 8.88
N TYR A 560 -31.76 -10.03 10.12
CA TYR A 560 -30.73 -10.03 11.15
C TYR A 560 -31.20 -10.75 12.41
N ARG A 561 -30.29 -11.44 13.09
CA ARG A 561 -30.58 -12.09 14.36
C ARG A 561 -29.37 -12.14 15.28
N PRO A 562 -29.47 -11.63 16.52
CA PRO A 562 -28.58 -11.98 17.61
C PRO A 562 -28.58 -13.48 17.90
N ILE A 563 -27.41 -14.10 17.99
CA ILE A 563 -27.33 -15.50 18.39
C ILE A 563 -27.92 -15.67 19.81
N GLY A 564 -28.75 -16.70 19.99
CA GLY A 564 -29.48 -16.95 21.23
C GLY A 564 -30.91 -16.38 21.24
N GLN A 565 -31.28 -15.55 20.26
CA GLN A 565 -32.68 -15.23 19.98
C GLN A 565 -33.24 -16.17 18.91
N THR A 566 -34.54 -16.43 18.95
CA THR A 566 -35.23 -17.27 17.95
C THR A 566 -35.79 -16.45 16.79
N ALA A 567 -36.25 -15.24 17.05
CA ALA A 567 -36.85 -14.34 16.06
C ALA A 567 -35.79 -13.64 15.19
N TRP A 568 -36.11 -13.46 13.91
CA TRP A 568 -35.34 -12.65 12.97
C TRP A 568 -35.97 -11.27 12.81
N SER A 569 -35.15 -10.22 12.79
CA SER A 569 -35.58 -8.85 12.52
C SER A 569 -35.33 -8.50 11.05
N VAL A 570 -36.30 -7.86 10.40
CA VAL A 570 -36.15 -7.42 9.00
C VAL A 570 -35.21 -6.21 8.95
N VAL A 571 -34.12 -6.34 8.18
CA VAL A 571 -33.19 -5.25 7.86
C VAL A 571 -33.64 -4.54 6.59
N SER A 572 -34.00 -5.31 5.57
CA SER A 572 -34.62 -4.80 4.34
C SER A 572 -35.73 -5.74 3.89
N PRO A 573 -36.96 -5.24 3.67
CA PRO A 573 -38.09 -6.07 3.27
C PRO A 573 -37.95 -6.60 1.83
N SER A 574 -37.19 -5.90 0.97
CA SER A 574 -36.91 -6.29 -0.40
C SER A 574 -35.61 -5.62 -0.87
N LEU A 575 -34.72 -6.41 -1.49
CA LEU A 575 -33.55 -5.95 -2.22
C LEU A 575 -33.34 -6.84 -3.46
N ASP A 576 -32.61 -6.35 -4.45
CA ASP A 576 -32.26 -7.13 -5.63
C ASP A 576 -30.88 -7.79 -5.44
N LEU A 577 -30.83 -9.12 -5.53
CA LEU A 577 -29.58 -9.87 -5.42
C LEU A 577 -28.56 -9.50 -6.49
N ALA A 578 -28.97 -9.00 -7.65
CA ALA A 578 -28.04 -8.56 -8.70
C ALA A 578 -27.18 -7.36 -8.28
N GLN A 579 -27.58 -6.61 -7.25
CA GLN A 579 -26.79 -5.51 -6.70
C GLN A 579 -25.55 -5.97 -5.94
N GLN A 580 -25.53 -7.25 -5.48
CA GLN A 580 -24.44 -7.91 -4.74
C GLN A 580 -23.95 -7.20 -3.46
N THR A 581 -24.48 -6.03 -3.13
CA THR A 581 -24.07 -5.19 -2.02
C THR A 581 -25.26 -4.54 -1.34
N PHE A 582 -25.16 -4.31 -0.03
CA PHE A 582 -26.15 -3.56 0.74
C PHE A 582 -25.49 -2.81 1.89
N ARG A 583 -25.79 -1.52 2.03
CA ARG A 583 -25.25 -0.70 3.13
C ARG A 583 -26.13 -0.85 4.37
N TRP A 584 -25.55 -1.33 5.46
CA TRP A 584 -26.25 -1.56 6.72
C TRP A 584 -25.51 -0.94 7.90
N THR A 585 -26.23 -0.32 8.83
CA THR A 585 -25.68 0.15 10.11
C THR A 585 -25.93 -0.93 11.16
N ALA A 586 -24.85 -1.53 11.67
CA ALA A 586 -24.95 -2.58 12.67
C ALA A 586 -25.47 -2.02 14.02
N PRO A 587 -26.13 -2.83 14.86
CA PRO A 587 -26.58 -2.40 16.19
C PRO A 587 -25.44 -1.86 17.06
N ALA A 588 -25.77 -1.00 18.03
CA ALA A 588 -24.80 -0.48 18.98
C ALA A 588 -24.35 -1.53 20.02
N THR A 589 -25.15 -2.58 20.21
CA THR A 589 -24.91 -3.64 21.19
C THR A 589 -23.78 -4.56 20.73
N THR A 590 -22.85 -4.87 21.64
CA THR A 590 -21.82 -5.87 21.37
C THR A 590 -22.41 -7.27 21.48
N GLU A 591 -22.38 -8.03 20.39
CA GLU A 591 -23.00 -9.35 20.33
C GLU A 591 -22.43 -10.24 19.21
N VAL A 592 -22.74 -11.53 19.27
CA VAL A 592 -22.57 -12.45 18.14
C VAL A 592 -23.89 -12.50 17.39
N ALA A 593 -23.85 -12.30 16.08
CA ALA A 593 -25.04 -12.23 15.25
C ALA A 593 -24.89 -12.98 13.94
N GLN A 594 -25.99 -13.04 13.20
CA GLN A 594 -26.10 -13.68 11.89
C GLN A 594 -27.06 -12.89 10.99
N LEU A 595 -26.81 -12.90 9.70
CA LEU A 595 -27.69 -12.37 8.67
C LEU A 595 -28.22 -13.50 7.80
N ARG A 596 -29.36 -13.29 7.13
CA ARG A 596 -29.83 -14.18 6.07
C ARG A 596 -30.54 -13.42 4.96
N LEU A 597 -30.39 -13.93 3.74
CA LEU A 597 -31.15 -13.51 2.56
C LEU A 597 -32.21 -14.57 2.28
N LEU A 598 -33.48 -14.16 2.22
CA LEU A 598 -34.60 -15.05 1.87
C LEU A 598 -35.09 -14.75 0.46
N THR A 599 -35.13 -15.79 -0.37
CA THR A 599 -35.68 -15.76 -1.73
C THR A 599 -36.87 -16.71 -1.82
N GLY A 600 -37.54 -16.77 -2.98
CA GLY A 600 -38.54 -17.80 -3.26
C GLY A 600 -37.96 -19.23 -3.25
N ALA A 601 -36.65 -19.39 -3.43
CA ALA A 601 -35.98 -20.70 -3.44
C ALA A 601 -35.54 -21.18 -2.04
N GLY A 602 -35.50 -20.29 -1.06
CA GLY A 602 -35.08 -20.62 0.31
C GLY A 602 -34.30 -19.49 1.00
N ALA A 603 -33.71 -19.81 2.15
CA ALA A 603 -32.89 -18.90 2.93
C ALA A 603 -31.40 -19.26 2.82
N THR A 604 -30.57 -18.26 2.56
CA THR A 604 -29.11 -18.38 2.60
C THR A 604 -28.60 -17.59 3.80
N GLU A 605 -28.02 -18.26 4.79
CA GLU A 605 -27.50 -17.63 6.00
C GLU A 605 -26.01 -17.27 5.86
N SER A 606 -25.61 -16.15 6.47
CA SER A 606 -24.20 -15.78 6.60
C SER A 606 -23.50 -16.64 7.64
N ASP A 607 -22.16 -16.56 7.67
CA ASP A 607 -21.41 -16.92 8.87
C ASP A 607 -21.98 -16.17 10.10
N THR A 608 -21.73 -16.72 11.28
CA THR A 608 -21.93 -15.96 12.52
C THR A 608 -20.73 -15.03 12.75
N PHE A 609 -21.00 -13.75 12.96
CA PHE A 609 -20.01 -12.69 13.08
C PHE A 609 -20.20 -11.89 14.36
N PHE A 610 -19.17 -11.12 14.73
CA PHE A 610 -19.24 -10.20 15.86
C PHE A 610 -19.69 -8.81 15.40
N VAL A 611 -20.61 -8.21 16.15
CA VAL A 611 -20.82 -6.77 16.16
C VAL A 611 -20.12 -6.24 17.40
N ALA A 612 -19.04 -5.48 17.24
CA ALA A 612 -18.26 -4.98 18.36
C ALA A 612 -17.44 -3.75 17.98
N ARG A 613 -17.16 -2.89 18.95
CA ARG A 613 -16.11 -1.86 18.82
C ARG A 613 -14.73 -2.50 19.07
N PRO A 614 -13.66 -2.02 18.42
CA PRO A 614 -12.31 -2.49 18.76
C PRO A 614 -12.01 -2.22 20.23
N LEU A 615 -11.50 -3.24 20.92
CA LEU A 615 -11.16 -3.13 22.33
C LEU A 615 -9.84 -2.38 22.48
N MET A 616 -9.87 -1.20 23.10
CA MET A 616 -8.66 -0.42 23.34
C MET A 616 -7.89 -0.97 24.54
N LEU A 617 -6.60 -1.25 24.33
CA LEU A 617 -5.63 -1.55 25.39
C LEU A 617 -5.00 -0.24 25.84
N ASP A 618 -4.96 0.02 27.15
CA ASP A 618 -4.27 1.16 27.73
C ASP A 618 -3.13 0.70 28.66
N VAL A 619 -2.09 1.51 28.73
CA VAL A 619 -0.93 1.29 29.63
C VAL A 619 -1.06 2.26 30.79
N GLY A 620 -1.43 1.73 31.96
CA GLY A 620 -1.63 2.53 33.16
C GLY A 620 -0.33 3.12 33.69
N TYR A 621 0.74 2.32 33.71
CA TYR A 621 2.11 2.77 33.98
C TYR A 621 3.13 1.76 33.43
N ASN A 622 4.36 2.24 33.24
CA ASN A 622 5.55 1.43 33.04
C ASN A 622 6.63 1.86 34.06
N CYS A 623 6.68 1.17 35.20
CA CYS A 623 7.61 1.41 36.29
C CYS A 623 8.72 0.33 36.31
N PRO A 624 9.86 0.58 36.97
CA PRO A 624 10.94 -0.41 37.06
C PRO A 624 10.53 -1.76 37.68
N ASP A 625 9.53 -1.75 38.56
CA ASP A 625 9.00 -2.92 39.28
C ASP A 625 7.82 -3.61 38.59
N GLY A 626 7.26 -3.02 37.54
CA GLY A 626 6.21 -3.63 36.73
C GLY A 626 5.52 -2.68 35.77
N THR A 627 4.74 -3.26 34.86
CA THR A 627 3.94 -2.51 33.88
C THR A 627 2.47 -2.92 34.02
N LEU A 628 1.58 -1.95 34.19
CA LEU A 628 0.15 -2.20 34.28
C LEU A 628 -0.54 -1.98 32.94
N LEU A 629 -1.24 -2.99 32.45
CA LEU A 629 -2.15 -2.91 31.33
C LEU A 629 -3.59 -2.93 31.80
N THR A 630 -4.46 -2.15 31.16
CA THR A 630 -5.89 -2.09 31.47
C THR A 630 -6.74 -1.96 30.20
N TRP A 631 -7.98 -2.42 30.25
CA TRP A 631 -8.97 -2.23 29.18
C TRP A 631 -10.38 -2.11 29.76
N ASN A 632 -11.33 -1.62 28.97
CA ASN A 632 -12.71 -1.51 29.42
C ASN A 632 -13.43 -2.87 29.38
N ARG A 633 -14.32 -3.09 30.35
CA ARG A 633 -15.17 -4.30 30.35
C ARG A 633 -16.10 -4.29 29.13
N VAL A 634 -16.07 -5.37 28.36
CA VAL A 634 -16.98 -5.58 27.22
C VAL A 634 -18.22 -6.35 27.70
N PRO A 635 -19.45 -5.83 27.50
CA PRO A 635 -20.68 -6.55 27.86
C PRO A 635 -20.73 -7.95 27.24
N GLY A 636 -21.03 -8.96 28.05
CA GLY A 636 -21.10 -10.36 27.61
C GLY A 636 -19.75 -11.09 27.46
N ALA A 637 -18.61 -10.41 27.63
CA ALA A 637 -17.31 -11.07 27.66
C ALA A 637 -17.12 -11.82 28.99
N SER A 638 -16.75 -13.10 28.91
CA SER A 638 -16.40 -13.92 30.08
C SER A 638 -14.91 -13.86 30.40
N HIS A 639 -14.08 -13.71 29.38
CA HIS A 639 -12.62 -13.61 29.48
C HIS A 639 -12.06 -12.63 28.43
N TYR A 640 -10.77 -12.35 28.52
CA TYR A 640 -9.99 -11.56 27.59
C TYR A 640 -8.71 -12.30 27.25
N GLN A 641 -8.46 -12.49 25.96
CA GLN A 641 -7.21 -13.05 25.46
C GLN A 641 -6.22 -11.91 25.23
N VAL A 642 -5.16 -11.88 26.01
CA VAL A 642 -4.01 -11.01 25.81
C VAL A 642 -3.02 -11.70 24.87
N TYR A 643 -2.47 -10.94 23.93
CA TYR A 643 -1.48 -11.37 22.96
C TYR A 643 -0.17 -10.62 23.17
N VAL A 644 0.94 -11.26 22.82
CA VAL A 644 2.29 -10.66 22.80
C VAL A 644 2.91 -10.88 21.42
N LEU A 645 3.71 -9.93 20.93
CA LEU A 645 4.35 -10.05 19.62
C LEU A 645 5.53 -11.03 19.67
N GLY A 646 5.36 -12.21 19.07
CA GLY A 646 6.39 -13.22 18.91
C GLY A 646 7.39 -12.88 17.81
N ALA A 647 7.92 -13.91 17.15
CA ALA A 647 8.96 -13.75 16.12
C ALA A 647 8.44 -13.03 14.86
N THR A 648 7.27 -13.42 14.37
CA THR A 648 6.66 -12.87 13.15
C THR A 648 5.24 -12.36 13.32
N GLN A 649 4.54 -12.82 14.36
CA GLN A 649 3.11 -12.53 14.58
C GLN A 649 2.77 -12.45 16.08
N LEU A 650 1.60 -11.88 16.38
CA LEU A 650 1.03 -11.91 17.72
C LEU A 650 0.62 -13.34 18.12
N GLU A 651 1.02 -13.75 19.32
CA GLU A 651 0.77 -15.08 19.89
C GLU A 651 -0.06 -14.96 21.17
N PRO A 652 -0.97 -15.91 21.46
CA PRO A 652 -1.70 -15.94 22.71
C PRO A 652 -0.76 -15.96 23.92
N PHE A 653 -0.90 -15.00 24.83
CA PHE A 653 -0.07 -14.86 26.02
C PHE A 653 -0.80 -15.35 27.28
N ARG A 654 -1.91 -14.70 27.64
CA ARG A 654 -2.72 -15.06 28.84
C ARG A 654 -4.21 -14.88 28.58
N LEU A 655 -5.02 -15.74 29.18
CA LEU A 655 -6.47 -15.64 29.23
C LEU A 655 -6.90 -15.20 30.63
N LEU A 656 -7.64 -14.09 30.74
CA LEU A 656 -7.96 -13.45 32.01
C LEU A 656 -9.47 -13.17 32.11
N SER A 657 -10.05 -13.29 33.29
CA SER A 657 -11.44 -12.85 33.55
C SER A 657 -11.53 -11.37 33.96
N ASP A 658 -10.43 -10.83 34.47
CA ASP A 658 -10.30 -9.42 34.87
C ASP A 658 -9.99 -8.51 33.67
N THR A 659 -10.06 -7.19 33.89
CA THR A 659 -9.78 -6.15 32.88
C THR A 659 -8.45 -5.42 33.11
N MET A 660 -7.56 -6.04 33.88
CA MET A 660 -6.22 -5.55 34.15
C MET A 660 -5.19 -6.68 34.14
N LEU A 661 -3.95 -6.33 33.81
CA LEU A 661 -2.82 -7.24 33.81
C LEU A 661 -1.55 -6.52 34.29
N LEU A 662 -0.91 -7.06 35.33
CA LEU A 662 0.42 -6.64 35.73
C LEU A 662 1.47 -7.53 35.04
N LEU A 663 2.37 -6.89 34.29
CA LEU A 663 3.51 -7.54 33.66
C LEU A 663 4.74 -7.38 34.56
N THR A 664 5.53 -8.45 34.66
CA THR A 664 6.88 -8.36 35.23
C THR A 664 7.80 -7.58 34.29
N PRO A 665 8.94 -7.04 34.77
CA PRO A 665 9.91 -6.36 33.90
C PRO A 665 10.41 -7.23 32.73
N ALA A 666 10.58 -8.54 32.96
CA ALA A 666 10.98 -9.49 31.93
C ALA A 666 9.91 -9.65 30.83
N GLU A 667 8.63 -9.57 31.19
CA GLU A 667 7.54 -9.66 30.24
C GLU A 667 7.38 -8.35 29.48
N ALA A 668 7.44 -7.21 30.16
CA ALA A 668 7.39 -5.89 29.53
C ALA A 668 8.49 -5.70 28.46
N ALA A 669 9.64 -6.39 28.59
CA ALA A 669 10.70 -6.42 27.59
C ALA A 669 10.27 -6.98 26.21
N ALA A 670 9.15 -7.71 26.12
CA ALA A 670 8.54 -8.13 24.85
C ALA A 670 7.87 -6.98 24.08
N ARG A 671 7.68 -5.82 24.74
CA ARG A 671 7.23 -4.51 24.22
C ARG A 671 5.80 -4.43 23.68
N TYR A 672 5.36 -5.37 22.85
CA TYR A 672 4.12 -5.21 22.07
C TYR A 672 3.01 -6.14 22.53
N TYR A 673 1.89 -5.55 22.95
CA TYR A 673 0.74 -6.28 23.49
C TYR A 673 -0.59 -5.85 22.85
N ALA A 674 -1.53 -6.78 22.74
CA ALA A 674 -2.90 -6.52 22.30
C ALA A 674 -3.89 -7.37 23.09
N VAL A 675 -5.18 -7.02 23.05
CA VAL A 675 -6.22 -7.75 23.78
C VAL A 675 -7.47 -7.94 22.91
N ALA A 676 -8.11 -9.11 23.07
CA ALA A 676 -9.41 -9.43 22.46
C ALA A 676 -10.41 -9.91 23.51
N PRO A 677 -11.69 -9.52 23.41
CA PRO A 677 -12.73 -10.08 24.27
C PRO A 677 -13.08 -11.52 23.85
N VAL A 678 -13.44 -12.36 24.81
CA VAL A 678 -13.99 -13.70 24.60
C VAL A 678 -15.44 -13.71 25.03
N ILE A 679 -16.35 -13.83 24.07
CA ILE A 679 -17.80 -13.80 24.28
C ILE A 679 -18.35 -15.15 23.87
N ARG A 680 -19.04 -15.84 24.81
CA ARG A 680 -19.62 -17.18 24.58
C ARG A 680 -18.62 -18.19 24.00
N GLY A 681 -17.39 -18.19 24.53
CA GLY A 681 -16.33 -19.11 24.12
C GLY A 681 -15.66 -18.78 22.78
N ARG A 682 -16.09 -17.70 22.10
CA ARG A 682 -15.45 -17.22 20.86
C ARG A 682 -14.63 -15.97 21.13
N THR A 683 -13.38 -15.99 20.68
CA THR A 683 -12.51 -14.81 20.70
C THR A 683 -12.91 -13.87 19.56
N GLY A 684 -13.21 -12.61 19.89
CA GLY A 684 -13.46 -11.56 18.90
C GLY A 684 -12.16 -11.05 18.25
N GLU A 685 -12.30 -10.15 17.28
CA GLU A 685 -11.16 -9.36 16.79
C GLU A 685 -10.49 -8.59 17.94
N ARG A 686 -9.16 -8.64 18.01
CA ARG A 686 -8.36 -7.87 18.97
C ARG A 686 -8.36 -6.38 18.65
N GLY A 687 -8.01 -5.57 19.63
CA GLY A 687 -7.64 -4.17 19.43
C GLY A 687 -6.33 -3.95 18.68
N SER A 688 -5.97 -2.68 18.55
CA SER A 688 -4.63 -2.26 18.16
C SER A 688 -3.59 -2.70 19.20
N THR A 689 -2.37 -2.89 18.73
CA THR A 689 -1.24 -3.29 19.55
C THR A 689 -0.55 -2.06 20.11
N VAL A 690 -0.17 -2.13 21.38
CA VAL A 690 0.50 -1.04 22.09
C VAL A 690 1.94 -1.43 22.38
N ASN A 691 2.87 -0.48 22.20
CA ASN A 691 4.25 -0.61 22.65
C ASN A 691 4.39 -0.12 24.09
N VAL A 692 4.34 -1.04 25.05
CA VAL A 692 4.32 -0.74 26.50
C VAL A 692 5.59 -0.05 27.01
N THR A 693 6.65 0.01 26.18
CA THR A 693 7.93 0.66 26.52
C THR A 693 8.03 2.11 26.06
N GLN A 694 6.95 2.69 25.50
CA GLN A 694 6.93 4.11 25.14
C GLN A 694 7.12 5.00 26.37
N ALA A 695 7.95 6.03 26.22
CA ALA A 695 8.32 6.94 27.31
C ALA A 695 7.11 7.72 27.86
N GLU A 696 6.13 8.01 27.00
CA GLU A 696 4.90 8.74 27.34
C GLU A 696 4.03 8.08 28.42
N TYR A 697 4.19 6.77 28.65
CA TYR A 697 3.44 6.08 29.70
C TYR A 697 3.96 6.40 31.10
N GLY A 698 5.28 6.58 31.25
CA GLY A 698 5.94 6.91 32.51
C GLY A 698 5.62 5.95 33.67
N CYS A 699 6.12 6.27 34.86
CA CYS A 699 5.71 5.59 36.09
C CYS A 699 4.59 6.41 36.75
N TYR A 700 3.33 6.00 36.54
CA TYR A 700 2.08 6.66 36.96
C TYR A 700 1.82 8.07 36.38
N ILE A 701 2.83 8.92 36.29
CA ILE A 701 2.73 10.32 35.86
C ILE A 701 2.99 10.39 34.36
N ARG A 702 1.96 10.73 33.58
CA ARG A 702 2.10 10.96 32.13
C ARG A 702 2.53 12.39 31.83
N SER A 703 2.04 13.34 32.61
CA SER A 703 2.40 14.75 32.47
C SER A 703 2.21 15.50 33.79
N PHE A 704 3.13 16.40 34.09
CA PHE A 704 3.01 17.37 35.16
C PHE A 704 3.59 18.68 34.64
N LEU A 705 2.73 19.64 34.31
CA LEU A 705 3.17 20.89 33.68
C LEU A 705 2.49 22.08 34.35
N PRO A 706 3.19 23.21 34.52
CA PRO A 706 2.58 24.44 34.98
C PRO A 706 1.61 24.97 33.91
N ARG A 707 0.50 25.60 34.30
CA ARG A 707 -0.41 26.18 33.28
C ARG A 707 0.22 27.38 32.56
N GLN A 708 1.11 28.10 33.26
CA GLN A 708 1.94 29.19 32.73
C GLN A 708 3.24 29.22 33.54
N ALA A 709 4.35 29.65 32.92
CA ALA A 709 5.64 29.77 33.60
C ALA A 709 5.67 30.90 34.65
N VAL A 710 4.78 31.89 34.50
CA VAL A 710 4.61 33.03 35.42
C VAL A 710 3.14 33.14 35.79
N MET A 711 2.80 33.17 37.08
CA MET A 711 1.41 33.08 37.54
C MET A 711 1.12 34.02 38.71
N ASP A 712 -0.10 34.55 38.75
CA ASP A 712 -0.73 35.20 39.92
C ASP A 712 -1.39 34.18 40.86
N THR A 713 -1.49 32.92 40.43
CA THR A 713 -1.87 31.75 41.23
C THR A 713 -1.09 30.55 40.69
N VAL A 714 -0.17 29.99 41.47
CA VAL A 714 0.67 28.85 41.05
C VAL A 714 -0.19 27.59 40.89
N GLN A 715 -0.42 27.18 39.65
CA GLN A 715 -1.26 26.04 39.29
C GLN A 715 -0.58 25.11 38.29
N PHE A 716 -0.76 23.82 38.51
CA PHE A 716 -0.26 22.75 37.66
C PHE A 716 -1.39 21.87 37.15
N ASN A 717 -1.24 21.39 35.93
CA ASN A 717 -2.03 20.29 35.40
C ASN A 717 -1.26 18.99 35.61
N LEU A 718 -1.81 18.07 36.39
CA LEU A 718 -1.29 16.72 36.56
C LEU A 718 -2.17 15.74 35.76
N ILE A 719 -1.54 14.93 34.92
CA ILE A 719 -2.15 13.82 34.19
C ILE A 719 -1.45 12.53 34.62
N LEU A 720 -2.25 11.61 35.16
CA LEU A 720 -1.85 10.27 35.55
C LEU A 720 -2.32 9.25 34.51
N GLY A 721 -1.54 8.19 34.31
CA GLY A 721 -1.94 7.05 33.49
C GLY A 721 -2.89 6.10 34.21
N THR A 722 -2.84 6.04 35.55
CA THR A 722 -3.74 5.23 36.35
C THR A 722 -3.88 5.75 37.78
N THR A 723 -4.98 5.37 38.44
CA THR A 723 -5.20 5.54 39.88
C THR A 723 -5.04 4.24 40.65
N TYR A 724 -4.67 3.14 39.97
CA TYR A 724 -4.51 1.83 40.57
C TYR A 724 -3.55 1.88 41.76
N ARG A 725 -4.00 1.49 42.96
CA ARG A 725 -3.23 1.54 44.23
C ARG A 725 -2.77 2.93 44.67
N LEU A 726 -3.22 4.01 44.04
CA LEU A 726 -2.86 5.36 44.45
C LEU A 726 -3.60 5.74 45.75
N GLN A 727 -2.85 6.19 46.76
CA GLN A 727 -3.41 6.63 48.05
C GLN A 727 -3.41 8.14 48.20
N THR A 728 -2.33 8.81 47.81
CA THR A 728 -2.22 10.27 47.94
C THR A 728 -1.49 10.91 46.77
N ILE A 729 -1.90 12.13 46.42
CA ILE A 729 -1.18 13.03 45.53
C ILE A 729 -0.76 14.25 46.35
N ALA A 730 0.54 14.55 46.44
CA ALA A 730 1.03 15.75 47.11
C ALA A 730 1.80 16.65 46.13
N LEU A 731 1.39 17.91 46.01
CA LEU A 731 2.21 18.95 45.40
C LEU A 731 3.25 19.38 46.43
N GLU A 732 4.53 19.28 46.08
CA GLU A 732 5.64 19.68 46.93
C GLU A 732 6.38 20.88 46.33
N ARG A 733 6.73 21.84 47.18
CA ARG A 733 7.56 22.99 46.84
C ARG A 733 8.96 22.79 47.40
N ARG A 734 9.98 23.14 46.62
CA ARG A 734 11.38 23.15 47.02
C ARG A 734 11.69 24.35 47.91
N ASN A 735 12.27 24.09 49.07
CA ASN A 735 12.77 25.09 50.01
C ASN A 735 14.17 25.57 49.62
N PRO A 736 14.64 26.71 50.18
CA PRO A 736 15.99 27.23 49.91
C PRO A 736 17.13 26.27 50.29
N ASP A 737 16.92 25.40 51.28
CA ASP A 737 17.87 24.35 51.69
C ASP A 737 17.87 23.13 50.74
N GLY A 738 17.04 23.15 49.70
CA GLY A 738 16.88 22.08 48.72
C GLY A 738 15.87 20.99 49.09
N SER A 739 15.33 20.98 50.33
CA SER A 739 14.30 20.03 50.76
C SER A 739 12.94 20.34 50.11
N PHE A 740 12.02 19.37 50.11
CA PHE A 740 10.67 19.54 49.55
C PHE A 740 9.62 19.47 50.66
N THR A 741 8.67 20.41 50.65
CA THR A 741 7.53 20.45 51.58
C THR A 741 6.21 20.35 50.84
N SER A 742 5.27 19.54 51.34
CA SER A 742 3.95 19.41 50.72
C SER A 742 3.11 20.68 50.96
N VAL A 743 2.73 21.36 49.88
CA VAL A 743 1.90 22.57 49.90
C VAL A 743 0.42 22.28 49.63
N GLN A 744 0.14 21.14 49.02
CA GLN A 744 -1.22 20.61 48.84
C GLN A 744 -1.16 19.09 48.85
N THR A 745 -2.10 18.44 49.54
CA THR A 745 -2.23 16.97 49.54
C THR A 745 -3.67 16.58 49.29
N LEU A 746 -3.88 15.69 48.33
CA LEU A 746 -5.17 15.05 48.02
C LEU A 746 -5.11 13.60 48.51
N THR A 747 -6.11 13.19 49.30
CA THR A 747 -6.25 11.81 49.82
C THR A 747 -7.57 11.16 49.44
N THR A 748 -8.53 11.92 48.93
CA THR A 748 -9.81 11.46 48.42
C THR A 748 -10.03 12.03 47.02
N ASN A 749 -10.83 11.32 46.21
CA ASN A 749 -11.22 11.76 44.87
C ASN A 749 -9.98 12.12 44.01
N LEU A 750 -9.18 11.09 43.67
CA LEU A 750 -7.93 11.23 42.92
C LEU A 750 -8.20 10.94 41.43
N PRO A 751 -8.62 11.91 40.60
CA PRO A 751 -8.89 11.66 39.20
C PRO A 751 -7.60 11.51 38.40
N LEU A 752 -7.71 10.91 37.19
CA LEU A 752 -6.59 10.79 36.25
C LEU A 752 -6.07 12.16 35.78
N ALA A 753 -6.92 13.18 35.73
CA ALA A 753 -6.51 14.54 35.44
C ALA A 753 -6.95 15.44 36.61
N THR A 754 -6.00 16.11 37.25
CA THR A 754 -6.28 17.00 38.37
C THR A 754 -5.50 18.30 38.28
N ARG A 755 -6.07 19.35 38.85
CA ARG A 755 -5.39 20.62 39.05
C ARG A 755 -4.81 20.65 40.46
N LEU A 756 -3.52 20.92 40.54
CA LEU A 756 -2.84 21.17 41.81
C LEU A 756 -2.52 22.65 41.93
N THR A 757 -2.63 23.19 43.13
CA THR A 757 -2.45 24.61 43.43
C THR A 757 -1.59 24.74 44.68
N ASP A 758 -0.57 25.58 44.64
CA ASP A 758 0.07 26.06 45.86
C ASP A 758 -0.83 27.17 46.45
N PRO A 759 -1.47 26.98 47.62
CA PRO A 759 -2.35 27.98 48.20
C PRO A 759 -1.59 29.16 48.81
N GLN A 760 -0.28 29.01 49.05
CA GLN A 760 0.58 30.02 49.68
C GLN A 760 1.94 30.09 48.97
N PRO A 761 1.96 30.44 47.67
CA PRO A 761 3.20 30.50 46.91
C PRO A 761 4.08 31.65 47.39
N LEU A 762 5.40 31.43 47.38
CA LEU A 762 6.38 32.44 47.74
C LEU A 762 6.73 33.30 46.51
N PRO A 763 6.87 34.63 46.64
CA PRO A 763 7.26 35.48 45.51
C PRO A 763 8.60 35.06 44.90
N GLY A 764 8.66 35.03 43.57
CA GLY A 764 9.87 34.64 42.84
C GLY A 764 9.78 33.23 42.23
N GLY A 765 10.91 32.72 41.76
CA GLY A 765 11.03 31.39 41.18
C GLY A 765 11.08 30.32 42.26
N ALA A 766 10.28 29.27 42.11
CA ALA A 766 10.34 28.08 42.96
C ALA A 766 10.20 26.80 42.13
N GLY A 767 10.93 25.76 42.56
CA GLY A 767 10.80 24.42 41.99
C GLY A 767 9.68 23.64 42.66
N TYR A 768 8.86 22.98 41.86
CA TYR A 768 7.73 22.17 42.31
C TYR A 768 7.82 20.76 41.75
N ARG A 769 7.35 19.77 42.51
CA ARG A 769 7.16 18.40 42.03
C ARG A 769 5.90 17.79 42.61
N VAL A 770 5.47 16.68 42.04
CA VAL A 770 4.42 15.84 42.61
C VAL A 770 5.06 14.63 43.29
N ARG A 771 4.57 14.30 44.48
CA ARG A 771 4.82 13.04 45.18
C ARG A 771 3.53 12.21 45.22
N LEU A 772 3.58 11.02 44.65
CA LEU A 772 2.52 10.02 44.74
C LEU A 772 2.88 8.99 45.82
N GLN A 773 1.93 8.64 46.68
CA GLN A 773 2.07 7.53 47.61
C GLN A 773 1.17 6.38 47.18
N LEU A 774 1.73 5.18 47.07
CA LEU A 774 1.00 3.97 46.69
C LEU A 774 0.66 3.12 47.93
N SER A 775 -0.38 2.30 47.82
CA SER A 775 -0.78 1.36 48.88
C SER A 775 0.24 0.25 49.16
N THR A 776 1.23 0.09 48.28
CA THR A 776 2.40 -0.78 48.48
C THR A 776 3.45 -0.16 49.41
N GLY A 777 3.32 1.12 49.78
CA GLY A 777 4.33 1.88 50.51
C GLY A 777 5.36 2.58 49.60
N GLN A 778 5.34 2.31 48.30
CA GLN A 778 6.23 2.96 47.33
C GLN A 778 5.83 4.42 47.09
N THR A 779 6.83 5.25 46.83
CA THR A 779 6.67 6.66 46.50
C THR A 779 7.17 6.92 45.08
N VAL A 780 6.38 7.65 44.29
CA VAL A 780 6.73 8.03 42.91
C VAL A 780 6.79 9.56 42.82
N TYR A 781 7.80 10.08 42.13
CA TYR A 781 8.00 11.52 41.96
C TYR A 781 7.91 11.93 40.49
N SER A 782 7.37 13.11 40.22
CA SER A 782 7.55 13.76 38.91
C SER A 782 8.95 14.35 38.78
N GLN A 783 9.29 14.80 37.57
CA GLN A 783 10.32 15.81 37.39
C GLN A 783 9.99 17.11 38.16
N VAL A 784 10.99 17.94 38.39
CA VAL A 784 10.82 19.26 39.02
C VAL A 784 10.50 20.29 37.93
N GLU A 785 9.41 21.03 38.12
CA GLU A 785 8.99 22.14 37.27
C GLU A 785 9.28 23.47 37.98
N GLU A 786 9.81 24.46 37.26
CA GLU A 786 10.06 25.79 37.81
C GLU A 786 8.94 26.76 37.42
N VAL A 787 8.40 27.48 38.41
CA VAL A 787 7.37 28.50 38.21
C VAL A 787 7.72 29.76 38.96
N TYR A 788 7.41 30.91 38.35
CA TYR A 788 7.58 32.22 38.95
C TYR A 788 6.23 32.75 39.44
N PHE A 789 6.12 32.93 40.76
CA PHE A 789 4.94 33.56 41.36
C PHE A 789 5.11 35.07 41.44
N VAL A 790 4.15 35.79 40.85
CA VAL A 790 4.11 37.26 40.83
C VAL A 790 2.74 37.72 41.36
N PRO A 791 2.62 38.01 42.67
CA PRO A 791 1.34 38.25 43.34
C PRO A 791 0.59 39.50 42.85
N THR A 792 1.26 40.46 42.19
CA THR A 792 0.61 41.61 41.56
C THR A 792 1.31 42.00 40.25
N VAL A 793 0.51 42.37 39.24
CA VAL A 793 0.97 42.84 37.91
C VAL A 793 1.79 44.14 38.00
N THR A 794 1.86 44.76 39.17
CA THR A 794 2.58 46.03 39.42
C THR A 794 4.02 45.86 39.88
N ASP A 795 4.45 44.64 40.26
CA ASP A 795 5.81 44.39 40.75
C ASP A 795 6.67 43.73 39.67
N VAL A 796 7.63 44.49 39.14
CA VAL A 796 8.65 43.95 38.26
C VAL A 796 9.71 43.23 39.10
N GLN A 797 9.96 41.96 38.75
CA GLN A 797 11.00 41.12 39.34
C GLN A 797 12.21 41.01 38.41
N VAL A 798 13.39 40.85 39.00
CA VAL A 798 14.67 40.80 38.28
C VAL A 798 15.51 39.68 38.88
N TYR A 799 15.96 38.75 38.06
CA TYR A 799 16.74 37.58 38.49
C TYR A 799 17.60 37.01 37.34
N PRO A 800 18.63 36.19 37.61
CA PRO A 800 19.22 35.99 38.93
C PRO A 800 19.92 37.28 39.38
N VAL A 801 19.90 37.55 40.68
CA VAL A 801 20.71 38.62 41.29
C VAL A 801 21.42 37.99 42.49
N PRO A 802 22.75 37.79 42.46
CA PRO A 802 23.69 38.16 41.39
C PRO A 802 23.54 37.37 40.07
N VAL A 803 23.96 37.98 38.95
CA VAL A 803 24.08 37.35 37.61
C VAL A 803 25.56 37.34 37.17
N THR A 804 26.02 36.29 36.50
CA THR A 804 27.38 36.27 35.93
C THR A 804 27.45 37.13 34.68
N ALA A 805 28.52 37.92 34.50
CA ALA A 805 28.69 38.72 33.29
C ALA A 805 28.64 37.85 32.01
N GLY A 806 27.77 38.20 31.06
CA GLY A 806 27.54 37.46 29.82
C GLY A 806 26.33 36.52 29.86
N GLU A 807 25.80 36.20 31.05
CA GLU A 807 24.54 35.44 31.19
C GLU A 807 23.33 36.40 31.17
N PRO A 808 22.18 35.99 30.60
CA PRO A 808 21.02 36.86 30.52
C PRO A 808 20.43 37.15 31.90
N LEU A 809 20.15 38.43 32.17
CA LEU A 809 19.39 38.86 33.33
C LEU A 809 17.90 38.93 32.97
N THR A 810 17.07 38.16 33.63
CA THR A 810 15.65 38.09 33.36
C THR A 810 14.87 39.15 34.14
N VAL A 811 14.00 39.87 33.44
CA VAL A 811 13.04 40.83 33.97
C VAL A 811 11.63 40.30 33.73
N VAL A 812 10.88 40.08 34.80
CA VAL A 812 9.48 39.62 34.73
C VAL A 812 8.57 40.76 35.14
N GLY A 813 7.58 41.07 34.31
CA GLY A 813 6.62 42.15 34.56
C GLY A 813 5.28 41.91 33.87
N PRO A 814 4.40 42.92 33.79
CA PRO A 814 3.06 42.77 33.22
C PRO A 814 3.04 42.06 31.86
N PRO A 815 2.08 41.15 31.60
CA PRO A 815 1.77 40.68 30.25
C PRO A 815 1.34 41.85 29.37
N ASP A 816 1.57 41.72 28.06
CA ASP A 816 1.11 42.64 27.01
C ASP A 816 1.60 44.09 27.18
N LYS A 817 2.71 44.29 27.92
CA LYS A 817 3.35 45.59 28.10
C LYS A 817 4.85 45.51 27.87
N ALA A 818 5.29 46.27 26.87
CA ALA A 818 6.69 46.60 26.68
C ALA A 818 7.22 47.43 27.85
N LEU A 819 8.29 47.00 28.50
CA LEU A 819 8.93 47.71 29.60
C LEU A 819 10.12 48.50 29.08
N ARG A 820 10.32 49.72 29.55
CA ARG A 820 11.58 50.44 29.30
C ARG A 820 12.55 50.13 30.43
N VAL A 821 13.64 49.45 30.11
CA VAL A 821 14.66 48.99 31.05
C VAL A 821 15.95 49.77 30.83
N ARG A 822 16.42 50.44 31.88
CA ARG A 822 17.61 51.28 31.87
C ARG A 822 18.57 50.83 32.95
N LEU A 823 19.76 50.40 32.56
CA LEU A 823 20.80 49.94 33.47
C LEU A 823 21.83 51.06 33.69
N PHE A 824 22.09 51.41 34.95
CA PHE A 824 23.07 52.41 35.35
C PHE A 824 24.17 51.77 36.20
N ASP A 825 25.40 52.24 36.09
CA ASP A 825 26.42 51.94 37.10
C ASP A 825 26.11 52.66 38.44
N VAL A 826 26.85 52.36 39.50
CA VAL A 826 26.67 53.00 40.83
C VAL A 826 26.95 54.51 40.85
N VAL A 827 27.63 55.04 39.84
CA VAL A 827 27.93 56.48 39.71
C VAL A 827 26.84 57.21 38.91
N GLY A 828 25.92 56.45 38.29
CA GLY A 828 24.76 56.95 37.57
C GLY A 828 24.96 57.06 36.06
N HIS A 829 26.03 56.52 35.47
CA HIS A 829 26.15 56.46 34.01
C HIS A 829 25.27 55.37 33.43
N LEU A 830 24.51 55.71 32.39
CA LEU A 830 23.66 54.79 31.65
C LEU A 830 24.51 53.83 30.82
N GLN A 831 24.36 52.53 31.08
CA GLN A 831 25.08 51.44 30.41
C GLN A 831 24.24 50.77 29.32
N ARG A 832 22.92 50.67 29.54
CA ARG A 832 21.93 50.12 28.59
C ARG A 832 20.61 50.87 28.75
N ASP A 833 19.90 51.11 27.65
CA ASP A 833 18.51 51.60 27.61
C ASP A 833 17.80 50.86 26.48
N LEU A 834 16.81 50.07 26.84
CA LEU A 834 16.07 49.25 25.88
C LEU A 834 14.62 49.14 26.27
N THR A 835 13.79 49.01 25.26
CA THR A 835 12.38 48.68 25.40
C THR A 835 12.24 47.19 25.10
N THR A 836 11.69 46.44 26.05
CA THR A 836 11.47 45.01 25.90
C THR A 836 10.30 44.75 24.95
N ASP A 837 10.15 43.50 24.51
CA ASP A 837 8.90 43.03 23.93
C ASP A 837 7.74 43.02 24.94
N ASP A 838 6.56 42.65 24.46
CA ASP A 838 5.31 42.54 25.22
C ASP A 838 5.16 41.20 25.96
N SER A 839 6.17 40.33 25.90
CA SER A 839 6.15 39.04 26.58
C SER A 839 6.30 39.20 28.10
N ILE A 840 5.85 38.21 28.88
CA ILE A 840 5.90 38.28 30.35
C ILE A 840 7.35 38.20 30.87
N ILE A 841 8.22 37.44 30.19
CA ILE A 841 9.61 37.17 30.56
C ILE A 841 10.54 37.87 29.57
N LYS A 842 11.31 38.85 30.04
CA LYS A 842 12.14 39.71 29.20
C LYS A 842 13.61 39.50 29.54
N ALA A 843 14.43 39.07 28.58
CA ALA A 843 15.86 38.87 28.80
C ALA A 843 16.63 40.17 28.55
N LEU A 844 17.50 40.53 29.50
CA LEU A 844 18.46 41.63 29.39
C LEU A 844 19.86 41.04 29.18
N ASP A 845 20.47 41.38 28.05
CA ASP A 845 21.85 41.00 27.76
C ASP A 845 22.83 41.72 28.71
N THR A 846 23.65 40.93 29.40
CA THR A 846 24.70 41.44 30.29
C THR A 846 26.10 41.38 29.66
N HIS A 847 26.20 40.96 28.40
CA HIS A 847 27.48 40.84 27.70
C HIS A 847 28.20 42.20 27.60
N GLY A 848 29.49 42.18 27.92
CA GLY A 848 30.36 43.37 27.94
C GLY A 848 30.20 44.27 29.16
N LEU A 849 29.34 43.93 30.14
CA LEU A 849 29.30 44.60 31.43
C LEU A 849 30.41 44.07 32.34
N ARG A 850 31.03 44.96 33.12
CA ARG A 850 32.08 44.57 34.09
C ARG A 850 31.44 44.08 35.39
N PRO A 851 32.08 43.17 36.15
CA PRO A 851 31.65 42.82 37.49
C PRO A 851 31.46 44.06 38.36
N GLY A 852 30.36 44.14 39.09
CA GLY A 852 30.00 45.31 39.88
C GLY A 852 28.52 45.42 40.24
N THR A 853 28.19 46.39 41.10
CA THR A 853 26.80 46.74 41.38
C THR A 853 26.27 47.67 40.28
N TYR A 854 25.03 47.45 39.86
CA TYR A 854 24.31 48.32 38.94
C TYR A 854 22.90 48.65 39.47
N LEU A 855 22.32 49.74 38.99
CA LEU A 855 20.95 50.14 39.24
C LEU A 855 20.12 49.93 37.97
N LEU A 856 19.20 48.97 38.01
CA LEU A 856 18.26 48.69 36.93
C LEU A 856 16.96 49.46 37.18
N ARG A 857 16.66 50.47 36.36
CA ARG A 857 15.40 51.20 36.36
C ARG A 857 14.47 50.64 35.30
N ILE A 858 13.23 50.38 35.68
CA ILE A 858 12.25 49.71 34.84
C ILE A 858 10.97 50.53 34.86
N SER A 859 10.63 51.12 33.71
CA SER A 859 9.44 51.96 33.52
C SER A 859 8.34 51.13 32.86
N ILE A 860 7.18 51.04 33.52
CA ILE A 860 5.97 50.41 32.97
C ILE A 860 5.14 51.50 32.26
N PRO A 861 4.71 51.32 31.00
CA PRO A 861 3.84 52.28 30.32
C PRO A 861 2.55 52.57 31.10
N GLY A 862 2.33 53.85 31.42
CA GLY A 862 1.21 54.32 32.23
C GLY A 862 1.26 53.91 33.72
N GLY A 863 2.41 53.39 34.19
CA GLY A 863 2.61 52.91 35.55
C GLY A 863 3.83 53.54 36.26
N ARG A 864 4.17 53.00 37.42
CA ARG A 864 5.29 53.47 38.26
C ARG A 864 6.64 52.98 37.72
N GLU A 865 7.68 53.81 37.82
CA GLU A 865 9.06 53.40 37.57
C GLU A 865 9.66 52.71 38.81
N ILE A 866 10.27 51.55 38.60
CA ILE A 866 10.84 50.70 39.65
C ILE A 866 12.36 50.70 39.50
N THR A 867 13.11 50.91 40.58
CA THR A 867 14.58 50.75 40.59
C THR A 867 14.96 49.52 41.39
N ARG A 868 15.79 48.65 40.82
CA ARG A 868 16.36 47.46 41.46
C ARG A 868 17.87 47.53 41.44
N ARG A 869 18.49 47.19 42.56
CA ARG A 869 19.94 47.00 42.62
C ARG A 869 20.24 45.58 42.14
N ILE A 870 21.15 45.47 41.18
CA ILE A 870 21.64 44.16 40.70
C ILE A 870 23.15 44.06 40.90
N LEU A 871 23.64 42.85 41.06
CA LEU A 871 25.06 42.55 41.20
C LEU A 871 25.46 41.68 40.01
N ILE A 872 26.45 42.12 39.25
CA ILE A 872 27.07 41.34 38.18
C ILE A 872 28.39 40.77 38.72
N LEU A 873 28.55 39.45 38.65
CA LEU A 873 29.75 38.72 39.07
C LEU A 873 30.80 38.65 37.97
#